data_AF-A0A928QLQ5-F1
#
_entry.id   AF-A0A928QLQ5-F1
#
_cell.length_a   1.000
_cell.length_b   1.000
_cell.length_c   1.000
_cell.angle_alpha   90.00
_cell.angle_beta   90.00
_cell.angle_gamma   90.00
#
_symmetry.space_group_name_H-M   'P 1'
#
loop_
_entity.id
_entity.type
_entity.pdbx_description
1 polymer ?
#
loop_
_entity_poly.entity_id
_entity_poly.type
_entity_poly.pdbx_seq_one_letter_code
_entity_poly.pdbx_strand_id
1 'polypeptide(L)'
;MFRKILCILLAAAALCALLPLTASATQGTTDSTNPPYAQIAYDYTSDVHSGTIRYISQITSGSLYCYEYWGDWEWKRIPGLYYGPGSECGTACISMALSYVGVDKTPEDILDYGGGHTFFQDWGDATISKLPVTDFTTAMENYINGNGRYSPPVIHLPNYSARGHYVLVIGKIDAETYEILDPNNCAVTTMKIAEASAQYDVRGSHKNDRIDSLCQWFNPNAAPALIKEIYPSACAVKTTEQIYGMTLPCGSEKNAESQMMRIVEKGTELTTAELILNDWGEYWYKLQSLGKAACYVPASKVAYLRDEPAKITIADASSPDYLTQGEYFSVKGKITSAGHRLTAVAVHVRAGHDVNGDIVLSQSVETNGQVYHLAYSPIDSKLRFGKLTEGKYTYIIETKYVNYHINGDGQLESAIETAALLEKYFAVEAARDQNPPEQPVLQIDIKKENAHFTWESVAHTTHYHLQIQKENGQGEWEDVEMLHYTSSGVSRTLPIGSYRAQLIAVNENAWDSEKDDWKQTASEEVLFEIVCEHQYADGVPIREATCKEEGVISYTCSLCEAVIEEAIPKLENHTPGTPATATTDQVCTVCGLVLEKATGETEPTETEATEPATQPPETPEAEAGKDTDTILWIIPAIILLGISVVAGVTLWKEKHLTLEVKEMQETQS
;
A
#
# COMPACT_ATOMS: atom_id res chain seq x y z
N MET A 1 -31.76 -40.57 -34.82
CA MET A 1 -32.86 -39.58 -34.79
C MET A 1 -32.25 -38.19 -34.89
N PHE A 2 -32.83 -37.31 -35.70
CA PHE A 2 -32.14 -36.12 -36.21
C PHE A 2 -32.31 -34.87 -35.34
N ARG A 3 -31.31 -33.99 -35.44
CA ARG A 3 -31.34 -32.60 -34.96
C ARG A 3 -32.43 -31.78 -35.66
N LYS A 4 -32.99 -30.82 -34.92
CA LYS A 4 -33.35 -29.42 -35.32
C LYS A 4 -34.08 -29.18 -36.66
N ILE A 5 -35.17 -28.37 -36.64
CA ILE A 5 -35.34 -27.05 -37.31
C ILE A 5 -36.82 -26.67 -37.59
N LEU A 6 -37.11 -25.36 -37.49
CA LEU A 6 -38.34 -24.62 -37.92
C LEU A 6 -39.64 -24.96 -37.16
N CYS A 7 -40.51 -24.02 -36.77
CA CYS A 7 -40.53 -22.54 -36.60
C CYS A 7 -41.93 -22.21 -35.97
N ILE A 8 -42.30 -21.04 -35.40
CA ILE A 8 -42.00 -19.65 -35.74
C ILE A 8 -42.54 -18.70 -34.61
N LEU A 9 -41.93 -17.50 -34.45
CA LEU A 9 -42.44 -16.26 -33.80
C LEU A 9 -42.54 -16.08 -32.25
N LEU A 10 -41.62 -15.22 -31.76
CA LEU A 10 -41.82 -13.97 -30.97
C LEU A 10 -42.38 -13.97 -29.53
N ALA A 11 -41.44 -13.70 -28.60
CA ALA A 11 -41.33 -12.48 -27.77
C ALA A 11 -42.58 -11.82 -27.10
N ALA A 12 -42.55 -11.83 -25.77
CA ALA A 12 -42.82 -10.73 -24.83
C ALA A 12 -43.95 -9.69 -25.11
N ALA A 13 -44.99 -9.68 -24.25
CA ALA A 13 -45.47 -8.48 -23.55
C ALA A 13 -46.55 -8.78 -22.48
N ALA A 14 -46.32 -8.24 -21.27
CA ALA A 14 -47.29 -7.58 -20.37
C ALA A 14 -48.54 -8.31 -19.77
N LEU A 15 -48.97 -7.77 -18.63
CA LEU A 15 -50.20 -8.02 -17.86
C LEU A 15 -50.41 -9.42 -17.22
N CYS A 16 -50.01 -9.53 -15.96
CA CYS A 16 -50.90 -10.01 -14.90
C CYS A 16 -50.68 -9.14 -13.65
N ALA A 17 -51.59 -8.21 -13.41
CA ALA A 17 -51.55 -7.30 -12.28
C ALA A 17 -52.57 -7.75 -11.21
N LEU A 18 -52.19 -7.57 -9.95
CA LEU A 18 -53.06 -7.31 -8.79
C LEU A 18 -54.14 -8.35 -8.45
N LEU A 19 -53.94 -9.04 -7.32
CA LEU A 19 -54.85 -9.01 -6.16
C LEU A 19 -54.10 -9.53 -4.92
N PRO A 20 -54.03 -8.79 -3.81
CA PRO A 20 -53.33 -9.24 -2.60
C PRO A 20 -54.20 -10.18 -1.75
N LEU A 21 -53.60 -11.24 -1.20
CA LEU A 21 -54.27 -12.04 -0.16
C LEU A 21 -54.29 -11.26 1.16
N THR A 22 -55.49 -11.04 1.69
CA THR A 22 -55.70 -10.44 3.01
C THR A 22 -55.42 -11.44 4.12
N ALA A 23 -54.20 -11.41 4.67
CA ALA A 23 -53.92 -11.99 5.97
C ALA A 23 -54.47 -11.07 7.07
N SER A 24 -55.66 -11.38 7.60
CA SER A 24 -56.16 -10.74 8.83
C SER A 24 -55.36 -11.23 10.03
N ALA A 25 -54.25 -10.54 10.32
CA ALA A 25 -53.68 -10.56 11.66
C ALA A 25 -54.59 -9.72 12.57
N THR A 26 -55.33 -10.38 13.46
CA THR A 26 -56.12 -9.69 14.49
C THR A 26 -55.20 -8.88 15.39
N GLN A 27 -55.49 -7.58 15.55
CA GLN A 27 -54.77 -6.72 16.50
C GLN A 27 -54.92 -7.29 17.93
N GLY A 28 -53.84 -7.90 18.42
CA GLY A 28 -53.59 -7.97 19.84
C GLY A 28 -52.99 -6.65 20.28
N THR A 29 -53.80 -5.74 20.82
CA THR A 29 -53.30 -4.52 21.46
C THR A 29 -52.64 -4.86 22.78
N THR A 30 -51.35 -5.22 22.75
CA THR A 30 -50.47 -5.11 23.91
C THR A 30 -49.78 -3.77 23.85
N ASP A 31 -50.32 -2.83 24.61
CA ASP A 31 -49.78 -1.50 24.85
C ASP A 31 -48.43 -1.63 25.59
N SER A 32 -47.33 -1.75 24.83
CA SER A 32 -45.98 -1.89 25.40
C SER A 32 -45.41 -0.52 25.79
N THR A 33 -46.00 0.07 26.83
CA THR A 33 -45.44 1.20 27.56
C THR A 33 -44.22 0.73 28.36
N ASN A 34 -43.09 0.49 27.67
CA ASN A 34 -41.80 0.41 28.35
C ASN A 34 -41.56 1.77 29.03
N PRO A 35 -41.39 1.82 30.37
CA PRO A 35 -41.04 3.06 31.04
C PRO A 35 -39.62 3.50 30.67
N PRO A 36 -39.29 4.80 30.82
CA PRO A 36 -38.02 5.36 30.38
C PRO A 36 -36.85 4.86 31.26
N TYR A 37 -36.21 3.77 30.83
CA TYR A 37 -35.00 3.24 31.47
C TYR A 37 -33.78 4.13 31.21
N ALA A 38 -32.80 4.05 32.10
CA ALA A 38 -31.64 4.93 32.08
C ALA A 38 -30.86 4.87 30.76
N GLN A 39 -30.54 6.04 30.20
CA GLN A 39 -29.50 6.13 29.19
C GLN A 39 -28.15 5.80 29.84
N ILE A 40 -27.27 5.08 29.14
CA ILE A 40 -25.92 4.76 29.63
C ILE A 40 -24.89 5.43 28.71
N ALA A 41 -24.06 6.29 29.29
CA ALA A 41 -22.89 6.87 28.64
C ALA A 41 -21.66 5.97 28.93
N TYR A 42 -21.16 5.30 27.90
CA TYR A 42 -20.00 4.41 27.97
C TYR A 42 -18.67 5.09 27.61
N ASP A 43 -18.73 6.19 26.86
CA ASP A 43 -17.58 7.07 26.60
C ASP A 43 -17.38 8.06 27.75
N TYR A 44 -16.17 8.61 27.87
CA TYR A 44 -15.88 9.65 28.85
C TYR A 44 -16.73 10.91 28.60
N THR A 45 -17.48 11.29 29.63
CA THR A 45 -18.18 12.56 29.79
C THR A 45 -17.81 13.24 31.12
N SER A 46 -17.53 14.54 31.07
CA SER A 46 -17.50 15.43 32.24
C SER A 46 -18.88 15.94 32.64
N ASP A 47 -19.86 15.83 31.75
CA ASP A 47 -21.20 16.36 31.95
C ASP A 47 -22.11 15.28 32.55
N VAL A 48 -22.91 15.66 33.55
CA VAL A 48 -23.84 14.78 34.28
C VAL A 48 -25.25 15.37 34.23
N HIS A 49 -26.23 14.53 33.88
CA HIS A 49 -27.62 14.92 33.67
C HIS A 49 -28.58 13.89 34.25
N SER A 50 -29.69 14.38 34.81
CA SER A 50 -30.80 13.54 35.27
C SER A 50 -31.29 12.62 34.14
N GLY A 51 -31.45 11.33 34.42
CA GLY A 51 -31.83 10.31 33.44
C GLY A 51 -30.67 9.51 32.83
N THR A 52 -29.42 9.97 32.96
CA THR A 52 -28.25 9.34 32.31
C THR A 52 -27.24 8.80 33.32
N ILE A 53 -26.97 7.49 33.25
CA ILE A 53 -25.88 6.85 33.96
C ILE A 53 -24.58 7.06 33.18
N ARG A 54 -23.60 7.74 33.79
CA ARG A 54 -22.19 7.64 33.40
C ARG A 54 -21.67 6.27 33.84
N TYR A 55 -21.32 5.38 32.91
CA TYR A 55 -20.84 4.05 33.25
C TYR A 55 -19.46 4.10 33.91
N ILE A 56 -19.29 3.33 35.00
CA ILE A 56 -18.01 3.21 35.71
C ILE A 56 -17.60 1.73 35.73
N SER A 57 -16.57 1.40 34.94
CA SER A 57 -15.91 0.09 35.01
C SER A 57 -14.98 0.01 36.22
N GLN A 58 -14.92 -1.16 36.87
CA GLN A 58 -13.85 -1.52 37.81
C GLN A 58 -12.74 -2.38 37.17
N ILE A 59 -12.89 -2.76 35.90
CA ILE A 59 -11.94 -3.62 35.17
C ILE A 59 -10.87 -2.73 34.54
N THR A 60 -9.75 -2.51 35.24
CA THR A 60 -8.66 -1.62 34.79
C THR A 60 -8.03 -1.98 33.44
N SER A 61 -8.18 -3.23 32.99
CA SER A 61 -7.73 -3.71 31.66
C SER A 61 -8.81 -3.71 30.59
N GLY A 62 -10.01 -3.19 30.88
CA GLY A 62 -11.16 -3.19 29.98
C GLY A 62 -11.26 -1.91 29.15
N SER A 63 -11.83 -2.00 27.93
CA SER A 63 -11.98 -0.85 27.03
C SER A 63 -12.97 0.22 27.49
N LEU A 64 -13.79 -0.06 28.51
CA LEU A 64 -14.75 0.86 29.13
C LEU A 64 -14.25 1.42 30.47
N TYR A 65 -12.96 1.23 30.77
CA TYR A 65 -12.34 1.78 31.96
C TYR A 65 -11.69 3.13 31.62
N CYS A 66 -11.95 4.12 32.47
CA CYS A 66 -11.57 5.51 32.28
C CYS A 66 -10.80 5.99 33.52
N TYR A 67 -9.53 6.32 33.32
CA TYR A 67 -8.63 6.78 34.38
C TYR A 67 -9.15 8.07 35.01
N GLU A 68 -9.70 8.98 34.20
CA GLU A 68 -10.18 10.30 34.58
C GLU A 68 -11.33 10.29 35.62
N TYR A 69 -11.97 9.13 35.83
CA TYR A 69 -12.98 8.94 36.88
C TYR A 69 -12.40 8.38 38.20
N TRP A 70 -11.26 7.70 38.15
CA TRP A 70 -10.60 7.13 39.33
C TRP A 70 -9.42 7.98 39.81
N GLY A 71 -8.84 8.79 38.91
CA GLY A 71 -7.70 9.67 39.15
C GLY A 71 -6.56 8.96 39.88
N ASP A 72 -6.03 9.60 40.93
CA ASP A 72 -4.90 9.05 41.69
C ASP A 72 -5.24 7.69 42.36
N TRP A 73 -6.52 7.37 42.55
CA TRP A 73 -6.95 6.10 43.16
C TRP A 73 -6.71 4.87 42.30
N GLU A 74 -6.52 5.01 40.98
CA GLU A 74 -6.09 3.88 40.15
C GLU A 74 -4.79 3.24 40.66
N TRP A 75 -3.86 4.07 41.12
CA TRP A 75 -2.50 3.67 41.49
C TRP A 75 -2.28 3.57 43.02
N LYS A 76 -3.09 4.27 43.84
CA LYS A 76 -3.06 4.16 45.31
C LYS A 76 -3.34 2.72 45.77
N ARG A 77 -2.54 2.20 46.69
CA ARG A 77 -2.78 0.92 47.40
C ARG A 77 -2.54 1.14 48.88
N ILE A 78 -3.57 0.94 49.71
CA ILE A 78 -3.50 1.14 51.16
C ILE A 78 -3.78 -0.20 51.85
N PRO A 79 -2.76 -0.89 52.39
CA PRO A 79 -2.91 -2.24 52.96
C PRO A 79 -4.00 -2.31 54.03
N GLY A 80 -4.93 -3.27 53.90
CA GLY A 80 -6.06 -3.46 54.81
C GLY A 80 -7.24 -2.51 54.57
N LEU A 81 -7.11 -1.54 53.66
CA LEU A 81 -8.12 -0.52 53.38
C LEU A 81 -8.55 -0.54 51.89
N TYR A 82 -7.63 -0.19 50.99
CA TYR A 82 -7.92 0.07 49.58
C TYR A 82 -6.97 -0.70 48.66
N TYR A 83 -7.52 -1.49 47.73
CA TYR A 83 -6.74 -2.41 46.89
C TYR A 83 -6.76 -2.07 45.39
N GLY A 84 -7.27 -0.89 45.03
CA GLY A 84 -7.43 -0.43 43.64
C GLY A 84 -8.86 -0.63 43.11
N PRO A 85 -9.18 -0.08 41.92
CA PRO A 85 -10.53 -0.07 41.36
C PRO A 85 -11.21 -1.45 41.34
N GLY A 86 -10.46 -2.52 41.07
CA GLY A 86 -11.00 -3.89 41.03
C GLY A 86 -11.58 -4.45 42.35
N SER A 87 -11.50 -3.72 43.48
CA SER A 87 -12.23 -4.05 44.71
C SER A 87 -13.41 -3.11 45.03
N GLU A 88 -13.71 -2.17 44.14
CA GLU A 88 -14.50 -0.95 44.44
C GLU A 88 -15.88 -0.93 43.76
N CYS A 89 -16.50 -2.09 43.59
CA CYS A 89 -17.84 -2.23 43.00
C CYS A 89 -18.87 -1.31 43.66
N GLY A 90 -18.84 -1.15 45.00
CA GLY A 90 -19.71 -0.23 45.73
C GLY A 90 -19.50 1.23 45.30
N THR A 91 -18.25 1.68 45.26
CA THR A 91 -17.86 3.05 44.84
C THR A 91 -18.31 3.33 43.40
N ALA A 92 -18.06 2.39 42.48
CA ALA A 92 -18.50 2.48 41.09
C ALA A 92 -20.04 2.54 40.98
N CYS A 93 -20.75 1.68 41.71
CA CYS A 93 -22.21 1.69 41.74
C CYS A 93 -22.81 2.97 42.32
N ILE A 94 -22.21 3.54 43.37
CA ILE A 94 -22.64 4.84 43.93
C ILE A 94 -22.47 5.93 42.86
N SER A 95 -21.30 6.05 42.23
CA SER A 95 -21.06 7.05 41.18
C SER A 95 -22.03 6.91 39.99
N MET A 96 -22.28 5.68 39.52
CA MET A 96 -23.29 5.41 38.49
C MET A 96 -24.70 5.85 38.92
N ALA A 97 -25.13 5.48 40.13
CA ALA A 97 -26.45 5.81 40.66
C ALA A 97 -26.65 7.32 40.88
N LEU A 98 -25.59 8.05 41.27
CA LEU A 98 -25.60 9.50 41.44
C LEU A 98 -25.64 10.26 40.12
N SER A 99 -24.92 9.78 39.11
CA SER A 99 -24.96 10.40 37.78
C SER A 99 -26.38 10.41 37.19
N TYR A 100 -27.14 9.32 37.36
CA TYR A 100 -28.55 9.24 36.95
C TYR A 100 -29.44 10.28 37.62
N VAL A 101 -29.20 10.65 38.89
CA VAL A 101 -29.97 11.70 39.58
C VAL A 101 -29.35 13.09 39.41
N GLY A 102 -28.51 13.29 38.39
CA GLY A 102 -27.92 14.57 38.03
C GLY A 102 -26.81 15.06 38.98
N VAL A 103 -26.19 14.18 39.76
CA VAL A 103 -25.14 14.55 40.72
C VAL A 103 -23.78 14.07 40.25
N ASP A 104 -22.90 15.02 39.97
CA ASP A 104 -21.53 14.74 39.55
C ASP A 104 -20.64 14.38 40.74
N LYS A 105 -20.52 13.08 40.98
CA LYS A 105 -19.55 12.46 41.89
C LYS A 105 -18.88 11.30 41.17
N THR A 106 -17.59 11.43 40.91
CA THR A 106 -16.73 10.36 40.38
C THR A 106 -16.32 9.40 41.50
N PRO A 107 -15.79 8.20 41.17
CA PRO A 107 -15.09 7.36 42.15
C PRO A 107 -13.98 8.10 42.91
N GLU A 108 -13.23 8.99 42.27
CA GLU A 108 -12.21 9.82 42.93
C GLU A 108 -12.84 10.72 44.02
N ASP A 109 -13.90 11.48 43.71
CA ASP A 109 -14.59 12.33 44.70
C ASP A 109 -15.02 11.54 45.96
N ILE A 110 -15.59 10.35 45.74
CA ILE A 110 -16.14 9.49 46.81
C ILE A 110 -15.01 8.95 47.68
N LEU A 111 -13.91 8.51 47.07
CA LEU A 111 -12.76 7.93 47.77
C LEU A 111 -11.91 9.00 48.47
N ASP A 112 -11.78 10.20 47.89
CA ASP A 112 -11.09 11.33 48.53
C ASP A 112 -11.82 11.80 49.78
N TYR A 113 -13.15 11.95 49.73
CA TYR A 113 -13.94 12.24 50.93
C TYR A 113 -13.78 11.13 51.98
N GLY A 114 -13.82 9.87 51.54
CA GLY A 114 -13.73 8.71 52.41
C GLY A 114 -12.33 8.34 52.90
N GLY A 115 -11.27 9.03 52.45
CA GLY A 115 -9.89 8.63 52.72
C GLY A 115 -9.54 7.22 52.23
N GLY A 116 -10.22 6.74 51.18
CA GLY A 116 -10.08 5.37 50.64
C GLY A 116 -11.12 4.37 51.14
N HIS A 117 -12.12 4.80 51.92
CA HIS A 117 -13.30 4.00 52.27
C HIS A 117 -14.49 4.32 51.35
N THR A 118 -15.18 3.30 50.84
CA THR A 118 -16.52 3.46 50.24
C THR A 118 -17.54 3.84 51.31
N PHE A 119 -18.03 5.07 51.30
CA PHE A 119 -19.17 5.49 52.13
C PHE A 119 -20.46 5.43 51.32
N PHE A 120 -21.43 4.63 51.76
CA PHE A 120 -22.77 4.54 51.15
C PHE A 120 -23.74 5.65 51.63
N GLN A 121 -23.23 6.65 52.34
CA GLN A 121 -23.92 7.85 52.82
C GLN A 121 -22.88 8.94 53.15
N ASP A 122 -23.22 10.22 53.01
CA ASP A 122 -22.43 11.39 53.43
C ASP A 122 -21.03 11.49 52.79
N TRP A 123 -20.96 12.13 51.62
CA TRP A 123 -19.73 12.54 50.92
C TRP A 123 -19.70 14.06 50.65
N GLY A 124 -20.24 14.83 51.59
CA GLY A 124 -20.24 16.30 51.53
C GLY A 124 -21.32 16.94 50.63
N ASP A 125 -22.18 16.16 49.99
CA ASP A 125 -23.28 16.67 49.16
C ASP A 125 -24.61 16.69 49.92
N ALA A 126 -25.08 17.89 50.28
CA ALA A 126 -26.33 18.11 51.00
C ALA A 126 -27.57 18.18 50.09
N THR A 127 -27.43 18.06 48.76
CA THR A 127 -28.55 18.16 47.80
C THR A 127 -29.32 16.85 47.63
N ILE A 128 -28.75 15.74 48.12
CA ILE A 128 -29.27 14.39 47.96
C ILE A 128 -29.59 13.73 49.30
N SER A 129 -30.43 12.70 49.26
CA SER A 129 -30.74 11.87 50.42
C SER A 129 -30.66 10.39 50.04
N LYS A 130 -29.94 9.60 50.83
CA LYS A 130 -30.07 8.14 50.77
C LYS A 130 -31.44 7.76 51.33
N LEU A 131 -32.21 6.97 50.60
CA LEU A 131 -33.52 6.52 51.05
C LEU A 131 -33.42 5.28 51.96
N PRO A 132 -34.25 5.18 53.00
CA PRO A 132 -34.38 3.99 53.83
C PRO A 132 -35.27 2.91 53.15
N VAL A 133 -34.99 2.59 51.89
CA VAL A 133 -35.68 1.52 51.16
C VAL A 133 -35.25 0.16 51.72
N THR A 134 -36.23 -0.67 52.10
CA THR A 134 -35.99 -1.97 52.75
C THR A 134 -36.41 -3.17 51.90
N ASP A 135 -37.22 -2.94 50.86
CA ASP A 135 -37.64 -3.92 49.88
C ASP A 135 -37.33 -3.44 48.45
N PHE A 136 -37.00 -4.39 47.59
CA PHE A 136 -36.60 -4.11 46.22
C PHE A 136 -37.77 -3.60 45.34
N THR A 137 -38.99 -4.06 45.59
CA THR A 137 -40.19 -3.64 44.85
C THR A 137 -40.41 -2.14 44.97
N THR A 138 -40.45 -1.59 46.19
CA THR A 138 -40.58 -0.15 46.44
C THR A 138 -39.44 0.65 45.82
N ALA A 139 -38.19 0.16 45.90
CA ALA A 139 -37.06 0.83 45.26
C ALA A 139 -37.20 0.88 43.72
N MET A 140 -37.69 -0.20 43.11
CA MET A 140 -37.93 -0.23 41.66
C MET A 140 -39.14 0.61 41.24
N GLU A 141 -40.21 0.65 42.04
CA GLU A 141 -41.36 1.54 41.81
C GLU A 141 -40.97 3.02 41.93
N ASN A 142 -40.16 3.37 42.93
CA ASN A 142 -39.56 4.70 43.07
C ASN A 142 -38.73 5.08 41.84
N TYR A 143 -37.92 4.15 41.32
CA TYR A 143 -37.08 4.38 40.14
C TYR A 143 -37.94 4.60 38.88
N ILE A 144 -38.84 3.66 38.57
CA ILE A 144 -39.69 3.68 37.38
C ILE A 144 -40.61 4.92 37.34
N ASN A 145 -41.22 5.28 38.47
CA ASN A 145 -42.18 6.40 38.55
C ASN A 145 -41.52 7.70 39.05
N GLY A 146 -40.20 7.70 39.22
CA GLY A 146 -39.44 8.78 39.86
C GLY A 146 -39.00 9.90 38.92
N ASN A 147 -39.16 9.72 37.61
CA ASN A 147 -38.77 10.64 36.54
C ASN A 147 -37.36 11.24 36.77
N GLY A 148 -36.34 10.40 36.93
CA GLY A 148 -34.96 10.88 37.15
C GLY A 148 -34.61 11.30 38.58
N ARG A 149 -35.58 11.48 39.49
CA ARG A 149 -35.32 11.92 40.87
C ARG A 149 -34.86 10.83 41.82
N TYR A 150 -35.10 9.57 41.47
CA TYR A 150 -34.74 8.40 42.27
C TYR A 150 -33.75 7.56 41.46
N SER A 151 -32.62 7.20 42.06
CA SER A 151 -31.60 6.41 41.37
C SER A 151 -32.09 4.99 41.04
N PRO A 152 -31.47 4.30 40.06
CA PRO A 152 -31.53 2.85 39.98
C PRO A 152 -31.25 2.21 41.35
N PRO A 153 -31.96 1.14 41.74
CA PRO A 153 -31.61 0.35 42.92
C PRO A 153 -30.19 -0.21 42.81
N VAL A 154 -29.36 0.03 43.83
CA VAL A 154 -28.05 -0.62 44.00
C VAL A 154 -28.21 -1.76 44.99
N ILE A 155 -27.93 -2.99 44.55
CA ILE A 155 -28.09 -4.21 45.35
C ILE A 155 -26.73 -4.88 45.61
N HIS A 156 -26.61 -5.56 46.75
CA HIS A 156 -25.46 -6.38 47.10
C HIS A 156 -25.76 -7.88 46.98
N LEU A 157 -24.80 -8.61 46.42
CA LEU A 157 -24.88 -10.04 46.12
C LEU A 157 -23.69 -10.76 46.78
N PRO A 158 -23.85 -11.34 47.99
CA PRO A 158 -22.76 -11.86 48.80
C PRO A 158 -22.10 -13.13 48.22
N ASN A 159 -22.77 -13.87 47.32
CA ASN A 159 -22.23 -15.09 46.71
C ASN A 159 -21.75 -14.89 45.25
N TYR A 160 -21.82 -13.65 44.73
CA TYR A 160 -21.27 -13.28 43.42
C TYR A 160 -19.74 -13.46 43.40
N SER A 161 -19.05 -13.00 44.46
CA SER A 161 -17.60 -13.11 44.64
C SER A 161 -17.23 -13.46 46.09
N ALA A 162 -15.97 -13.79 46.36
CA ALA A 162 -15.48 -14.07 47.72
C ALA A 162 -15.58 -12.88 48.70
N ARG A 163 -15.83 -11.65 48.21
CA ARG A 163 -16.08 -10.44 49.01
C ARG A 163 -17.51 -9.88 48.82
N GLY A 164 -18.41 -10.65 48.19
CA GLY A 164 -19.65 -10.13 47.63
C GLY A 164 -19.42 -9.25 46.40
N HIS A 165 -20.46 -8.59 45.92
CA HIS A 165 -20.41 -7.66 44.77
C HIS A 165 -21.63 -6.73 44.76
N TYR A 166 -21.47 -5.51 44.25
CA TYR A 166 -22.56 -4.55 44.04
C TYR A 166 -22.89 -4.40 42.55
N VAL A 167 -24.18 -4.28 42.23
CA VAL A 167 -24.68 -4.01 40.87
C VAL A 167 -25.86 -3.03 40.90
N LEU A 168 -26.14 -2.37 39.77
CA LEU A 168 -27.33 -1.53 39.57
C LEU A 168 -28.42 -2.33 38.85
N VAL A 169 -29.67 -2.14 39.26
CA VAL A 169 -30.84 -2.62 38.53
C VAL A 169 -31.43 -1.45 37.73
N ILE A 170 -31.27 -1.46 36.41
CA ILE A 170 -31.50 -0.30 35.53
C ILE A 170 -32.77 -0.40 34.68
N GLY A 171 -33.43 -1.56 34.65
CA GLY A 171 -34.62 -1.77 33.84
C GLY A 171 -35.43 -2.97 34.29
N LYS A 172 -36.72 -3.01 33.92
CA LYS A 172 -37.66 -4.11 34.20
C LYS A 172 -38.16 -4.70 32.88
N ILE A 173 -37.86 -5.96 32.64
CA ILE A 173 -38.27 -6.66 31.41
C ILE A 173 -39.67 -7.27 31.60
N ASP A 174 -39.90 -7.93 32.73
CA ASP A 174 -41.20 -8.52 33.08
C ASP A 174 -41.45 -8.44 34.60
N ALA A 175 -42.32 -9.28 35.15
CA ALA A 175 -42.64 -9.29 36.58
C ALA A 175 -41.45 -9.62 37.50
N GLU A 176 -40.51 -10.46 37.04
CA GLU A 176 -39.37 -10.96 37.82
C GLU A 176 -38.02 -10.77 37.10
N THR A 177 -37.98 -10.51 35.79
CA THR A 177 -36.74 -10.32 35.03
C THR A 177 -36.38 -8.84 34.90
N TYR A 178 -35.12 -8.50 35.20
CA TYR A 178 -34.59 -7.13 35.24
C TYR A 178 -33.28 -6.99 34.46
N GLU A 179 -33.02 -5.77 33.98
CA GLU A 179 -31.74 -5.38 33.38
C GLU A 179 -30.76 -4.90 34.45
N ILE A 180 -29.52 -5.37 34.37
CA ILE A 180 -28.46 -5.15 35.35
C ILE A 180 -27.26 -4.47 34.69
N LEU A 181 -26.79 -3.41 35.32
CA LEU A 181 -25.53 -2.75 35.00
C LEU A 181 -24.52 -3.04 36.12
N ASP A 182 -23.45 -3.73 35.74
CA ASP A 182 -22.48 -4.32 36.66
C ASP A 182 -21.10 -3.72 36.37
N PRO A 183 -20.41 -3.04 37.33
CA PRO A 183 -19.11 -2.42 37.08
C PRO A 183 -18.02 -3.45 36.71
N ASN A 184 -18.23 -4.73 37.04
CA ASN A 184 -17.37 -5.86 36.68
C ASN A 184 -17.81 -6.56 35.39
N ASN A 185 -18.70 -5.96 34.59
CA ASN A 185 -19.17 -6.51 33.34
C ASN A 185 -19.47 -5.41 32.33
N CYS A 186 -18.68 -5.36 31.24
CA CYS A 186 -18.74 -4.30 30.21
C CYS A 186 -20.01 -4.35 29.31
N ALA A 187 -21.13 -4.86 29.82
CA ALA A 187 -22.40 -4.98 29.12
C ALA A 187 -23.58 -5.03 30.10
N VAL A 188 -24.74 -4.53 29.67
CA VAL A 188 -26.01 -4.80 30.36
C VAL A 188 -26.29 -6.30 30.30
N THR A 189 -26.68 -6.87 31.43
CA THR A 189 -27.09 -8.28 31.54
C THR A 189 -28.47 -8.40 32.16
N THR A 190 -28.98 -9.62 32.31
CA THR A 190 -30.28 -9.86 32.93
C THR A 190 -30.15 -10.69 34.20
N MET A 191 -31.09 -10.46 35.13
CA MET A 191 -31.18 -11.15 36.41
C MET A 191 -32.65 -11.32 36.76
N LYS A 192 -33.00 -12.47 37.33
CA LYS A 192 -34.31 -12.66 37.92
C LYS A 192 -34.26 -12.26 39.39
N ILE A 193 -35.13 -11.36 39.81
CA ILE A 193 -35.24 -10.90 41.19
C ILE A 193 -36.66 -11.19 41.67
N ALA A 194 -36.76 -12.00 42.73
CA ALA A 194 -38.01 -12.33 43.39
C ALA A 194 -37.83 -12.11 44.90
N GLU A 195 -38.65 -11.22 45.46
CA GLU A 195 -38.55 -10.74 46.85
C GLU A 195 -37.13 -10.23 47.19
N ALA A 196 -36.40 -10.95 48.05
CA ALA A 196 -35.02 -10.66 48.45
C ALA A 196 -34.01 -11.68 47.88
N SER A 197 -34.34 -12.33 46.76
CA SER A 197 -33.49 -13.33 46.09
C SER A 197 -33.21 -12.96 44.63
N ALA A 198 -32.03 -13.32 44.15
CA ALA A 198 -31.55 -13.01 42.81
C ALA A 198 -30.99 -14.27 42.12
N GLN A 199 -31.34 -14.48 40.85
CA GLN A 199 -30.83 -15.56 40.00
C GLN A 199 -30.16 -14.97 38.76
N TYR A 200 -28.90 -15.33 38.50
CA TYR A 200 -28.08 -14.74 37.45
C TYR A 200 -26.95 -15.67 37.00
N ASP A 201 -26.41 -15.43 35.81
CA ASP A 201 -25.23 -16.12 35.31
C ASP A 201 -23.99 -15.23 35.44
N VAL A 202 -22.93 -15.73 36.08
CA VAL A 202 -21.66 -15.02 36.24
C VAL A 202 -20.49 -15.96 35.99
N ARG A 203 -19.51 -15.54 35.18
CA ARG A 203 -18.29 -16.32 34.86
C ARG A 203 -18.58 -17.77 34.43
N GLY A 204 -19.65 -17.97 33.66
CA GLY A 204 -20.10 -19.29 33.18
C GLY A 204 -20.75 -20.19 34.22
N SER A 205 -21.11 -19.65 35.40
CA SER A 205 -21.82 -20.37 36.46
C SER A 205 -23.16 -19.70 36.76
N HIS A 206 -24.23 -20.51 36.82
CA HIS A 206 -25.52 -20.06 37.32
C HIS A 206 -25.47 -19.89 38.85
N LYS A 207 -26.03 -18.81 39.36
CA LYS A 207 -26.05 -18.44 40.78
C LYS A 207 -27.47 -18.17 41.24
N ASN A 208 -27.79 -18.71 42.41
CA ASN A 208 -28.89 -18.26 43.25
C ASN A 208 -28.28 -17.57 44.47
N ASP A 209 -28.67 -16.32 44.71
CA ASP A 209 -28.12 -15.47 45.75
C ASP A 209 -29.24 -14.75 46.52
N ARG A 210 -28.89 -14.20 47.68
CA ARG A 210 -29.77 -13.30 48.44
C ARG A 210 -29.36 -11.86 48.18
N ILE A 211 -30.30 -10.93 48.31
CA ILE A 211 -30.00 -9.50 48.40
C ILE A 211 -29.92 -9.15 49.88
N ASP A 212 -28.72 -8.88 50.41
CA ASP A 212 -28.52 -8.53 51.83
C ASP A 212 -28.14 -7.06 52.08
N SER A 213 -28.05 -6.25 51.03
CA SER A 213 -28.05 -4.80 51.10
C SER A 213 -28.72 -4.21 49.86
N LEU A 214 -29.47 -3.12 50.07
CA LEU A 214 -30.19 -2.34 49.06
C LEU A 214 -29.95 -0.85 49.35
N CYS A 215 -29.64 -0.08 48.32
CA CYS A 215 -29.43 1.36 48.40
C CYS A 215 -30.14 2.07 47.24
N GLN A 216 -30.70 3.25 47.51
CA GLN A 216 -31.26 4.16 46.52
C GLN A 216 -31.06 5.59 46.98
N TRP A 217 -30.85 6.51 46.04
CA TRP A 217 -30.71 7.94 46.32
C TRP A 217 -31.83 8.73 45.69
N PHE A 218 -32.21 9.81 46.38
CA PHE A 218 -33.22 10.77 45.95
C PHE A 218 -32.59 12.16 45.83
N ASN A 219 -32.83 12.82 44.70
CA ASN A 219 -32.51 14.23 44.48
C ASN A 219 -33.80 15.00 44.16
N PRO A 220 -34.33 15.86 45.06
CA PRO A 220 -35.51 16.67 44.79
C PRO A 220 -35.27 17.72 43.69
N ASN A 221 -34.00 18.09 43.44
CA ASN A 221 -33.60 19.07 42.44
C ASN A 221 -33.23 18.44 41.09
N ALA A 222 -33.26 17.10 40.97
CA ALA A 222 -33.13 16.46 39.68
C ALA A 222 -34.31 16.89 38.81
N ALA A 223 -33.98 17.47 37.65
CA ALA A 223 -34.97 17.80 36.64
C ALA A 223 -35.69 16.51 36.21
N PRO A 224 -37.01 16.54 35.98
CA PRO A 224 -37.70 15.40 35.42
C PRO A 224 -37.04 15.00 34.09
N ALA A 225 -37.05 13.70 33.76
CA ALA A 225 -36.78 13.30 32.38
C ALA A 225 -37.76 14.03 31.45
N LEU A 226 -37.22 14.71 30.43
CA LEU A 226 -37.99 15.39 29.38
C LEU A 226 -37.82 14.68 28.03
N ILE A 227 -37.20 13.51 28.06
CA ILE A 227 -36.69 12.76 26.91
C ILE A 227 -37.06 11.31 27.17
N LYS A 228 -37.95 10.79 26.33
CA LYS A 228 -38.40 9.40 26.35
C LYS A 228 -37.52 8.53 25.46
N GLU A 229 -37.25 8.98 24.23
CA GLU A 229 -36.39 8.30 23.27
C GLU A 229 -35.54 9.31 22.48
N ILE A 230 -34.32 8.91 22.10
CA ILE A 230 -33.42 9.68 21.24
C ILE A 230 -33.13 8.87 19.97
N TYR A 231 -33.37 9.49 18.81
CA TYR A 231 -33.06 8.95 17.50
C TYR A 231 -31.93 9.76 16.85
N PRO A 232 -30.91 9.10 16.27
CA PRO A 232 -29.85 9.80 15.56
C PRO A 232 -30.41 10.43 14.27
N SER A 233 -30.24 11.75 14.14
CA SER A 233 -30.83 12.57 13.07
C SER A 233 -29.82 13.58 12.57
N ALA A 234 -29.25 13.33 11.39
CA ALA A 234 -28.51 14.30 10.62
C ALA A 234 -29.40 14.72 9.44
N CYS A 235 -30.14 15.81 9.58
CA CYS A 235 -31.00 16.34 8.52
C CYS A 235 -31.11 17.86 8.56
N ALA A 236 -31.52 18.44 7.43
CA ALA A 236 -31.94 19.83 7.34
C ALA A 236 -33.46 19.93 7.41
N VAL A 237 -33.95 20.86 8.22
CA VAL A 237 -35.38 21.16 8.41
C VAL A 237 -35.65 22.65 8.20
N LYS A 238 -36.88 23.03 7.85
CA LYS A 238 -37.27 24.42 7.56
C LYS A 238 -38.45 24.85 8.40
N THR A 239 -38.35 25.99 9.08
CA THR A 239 -39.43 26.50 9.93
C THR A 239 -40.67 26.85 9.10
N THR A 240 -41.83 26.31 9.48
CA THR A 240 -43.11 26.56 8.77
C THR A 240 -43.84 27.80 9.31
N GLU A 241 -43.52 28.21 10.52
CA GLU A 241 -43.91 29.45 11.19
C GLU A 241 -42.72 30.07 11.96
N GLN A 242 -42.93 31.21 12.62
CA GLN A 242 -41.93 31.76 13.55
C GLN A 242 -41.97 30.95 14.85
N ILE A 243 -40.81 30.47 15.32
CA ILE A 243 -40.71 29.57 16.48
C ILE A 243 -39.64 30.02 17.47
N TYR A 244 -39.62 29.40 18.63
CA TYR A 244 -38.60 29.64 19.66
C TYR A 244 -37.61 28.48 19.73
N GLY A 245 -36.31 28.81 19.72
CA GLY A 245 -35.25 27.87 20.06
C GLY A 245 -35.17 27.75 21.58
N MET A 246 -35.48 26.57 22.11
CA MET A 246 -35.67 26.29 23.53
C MET A 246 -34.44 25.63 24.17
N THR A 247 -34.25 25.77 25.48
CA THR A 247 -33.20 25.06 26.23
C THR A 247 -33.51 23.58 26.47
N LEU A 248 -34.79 23.18 26.47
CA LEU A 248 -35.24 21.81 26.73
C LEU A 248 -36.45 21.41 25.85
N PRO A 249 -36.57 20.13 25.43
CA PRO A 249 -37.63 19.63 24.53
C PRO A 249 -38.95 19.30 25.26
N CYS A 250 -39.50 20.24 26.02
CA CYS A 250 -40.71 20.04 26.82
C CYS A 250 -42.01 19.91 25.99
N GLY A 251 -43.09 19.42 26.59
CA GLY A 251 -44.44 19.35 26.00
C GLY A 251 -45.12 20.70 25.61
N SER A 252 -44.38 21.80 25.62
CA SER A 252 -44.69 23.05 24.90
C SER A 252 -43.51 24.03 25.00
N GLU A 253 -43.43 24.96 24.05
CA GLU A 253 -42.53 26.15 24.09
C GLU A 253 -42.84 27.12 25.27
N LYS A 254 -43.85 26.82 26.10
CA LYS A 254 -44.27 27.62 27.27
C LYS A 254 -44.08 26.88 28.61
N ASN A 255 -43.46 25.69 28.62
CA ASN A 255 -43.16 25.00 29.86
C ASN A 255 -42.16 25.85 30.70
N ALA A 256 -42.48 26.08 31.97
CA ALA A 256 -41.68 26.88 32.90
C ALA A 256 -40.26 26.33 33.13
N GLU A 257 -40.01 25.05 32.85
CA GLU A 257 -38.70 24.41 32.93
C GLU A 257 -37.80 24.75 31.72
N SER A 258 -38.37 25.18 30.59
CA SER A 258 -37.64 25.47 29.36
C SER A 258 -37.57 26.97 29.06
N GLN A 259 -36.38 27.47 28.74
CA GLN A 259 -36.15 28.89 28.47
C GLN A 259 -36.00 29.14 26.96
N MET A 260 -36.55 30.25 26.48
CA MET A 260 -36.30 30.73 25.12
C MET A 260 -34.86 31.24 25.01
N MET A 261 -34.05 30.60 24.17
CA MET A 261 -32.70 31.07 23.85
C MET A 261 -32.66 32.02 22.65
N ARG A 262 -33.51 31.80 21.64
CA ARG A 262 -33.57 32.61 20.42
C ARG A 262 -34.94 32.55 19.76
N ILE A 263 -35.25 33.57 18.98
CA ILE A 263 -36.33 33.56 18.00
C ILE A 263 -35.77 33.00 16.69
N VAL A 264 -36.54 32.15 16.00
CA VAL A 264 -36.22 31.65 14.67
C VAL A 264 -37.34 32.06 13.72
N GLU A 265 -36.98 32.83 12.70
CA GLU A 265 -37.92 33.35 11.71
C GLU A 265 -38.51 32.26 10.83
N LYS A 266 -39.72 32.51 10.29
CA LYS A 266 -40.38 31.59 9.36
C LYS A 266 -39.55 31.43 8.08
N GLY A 267 -39.42 30.19 7.59
CA GLY A 267 -38.66 29.86 6.39
C GLY A 267 -37.14 29.75 6.60
N THR A 268 -36.67 29.77 7.85
CA THR A 268 -35.26 29.53 8.19
C THR A 268 -34.93 28.05 8.06
N GLU A 269 -33.81 27.72 7.41
CA GLU A 269 -33.28 26.36 7.37
C GLU A 269 -32.34 26.11 8.56
N LEU A 270 -32.48 24.94 9.19
CA LEU A 270 -31.80 24.54 10.41
C LEU A 270 -31.22 23.13 10.21
N THR A 271 -29.99 22.91 10.65
CA THR A 271 -29.40 21.56 10.70
C THR A 271 -29.61 20.92 12.07
N THR A 272 -29.89 19.62 12.08
CA THR A 272 -30.20 18.84 13.28
C THR A 272 -29.03 17.92 13.66
N ALA A 273 -29.01 17.49 14.92
CA ALA A 273 -28.03 16.53 15.44
C ALA A 273 -28.69 15.28 16.04
N GLU A 274 -29.84 15.46 16.70
CA GLU A 274 -30.66 14.39 17.29
C GLU A 274 -32.13 14.74 17.09
N LEU A 275 -32.97 13.71 16.97
CA LEU A 275 -34.43 13.78 17.05
C LEU A 275 -34.84 13.12 18.37
N ILE A 276 -35.72 13.78 19.11
CA ILE A 276 -36.12 13.39 20.46
C ILE A 276 -37.62 13.18 20.49
N LEU A 277 -38.08 12.06 21.05
CA LEU A 277 -39.43 11.91 21.54
C LEU A 277 -39.44 12.31 23.02
N ASN A 278 -40.27 13.28 23.40
CA ASN A 278 -40.40 13.69 24.81
C ASN A 278 -41.48 12.86 25.54
N ASP A 279 -41.55 13.02 26.87
CA ASP A 279 -42.50 12.31 27.74
C ASP A 279 -43.98 12.62 27.44
N TRP A 280 -44.26 13.71 26.72
CA TRP A 280 -45.61 14.07 26.26
C TRP A 280 -45.97 13.42 24.91
N GLY A 281 -45.07 12.63 24.31
CA GLY A 281 -45.28 12.00 23.02
C GLY A 281 -45.05 12.94 21.82
N GLU A 282 -44.41 14.09 22.03
CA GLU A 282 -44.07 15.03 20.97
C GLU A 282 -42.64 14.86 20.48
N TYR A 283 -42.43 15.04 19.18
CA TYR A 283 -41.11 15.03 18.58
C TYR A 283 -40.45 16.43 18.56
N TRP A 284 -39.17 16.48 18.89
CA TRP A 284 -38.34 17.68 18.97
C TRP A 284 -36.98 17.44 18.32
N TYR A 285 -36.51 18.36 17.49
CA TYR A 285 -35.15 18.31 16.95
C TYR A 285 -34.20 19.09 17.85
N LYS A 286 -33.07 18.46 18.21
CA LYS A 286 -31.88 19.13 18.73
C LYS A 286 -31.09 19.69 17.56
N LEU A 287 -30.87 21.00 17.55
CA LEU A 287 -30.13 21.67 16.50
C LEU A 287 -28.62 21.44 16.64
N GLN A 288 -27.93 21.32 15.50
CA GLN A 288 -26.48 21.29 15.46
C GLN A 288 -25.94 22.65 15.96
N SER A 289 -25.04 22.61 16.94
CA SER A 289 -24.72 23.80 17.73
C SER A 289 -23.95 24.89 16.95
N LEU A 290 -24.31 26.14 17.23
CA LEU A 290 -23.55 27.35 16.88
C LEU A 290 -22.87 27.99 18.12
N GLY A 291 -22.78 27.26 19.23
CA GLY A 291 -22.25 27.76 20.52
C GLY A 291 -22.08 26.67 21.58
N LYS A 292 -22.13 27.05 22.87
CA LYS A 292 -21.91 26.11 24.00
C LYS A 292 -23.17 25.44 24.59
N ALA A 293 -24.39 25.86 24.20
CA ALA A 293 -25.64 25.36 24.77
C ALA A 293 -26.50 24.63 23.72
N ALA A 294 -27.12 23.51 24.10
CA ALA A 294 -28.02 22.75 23.25
C ALA A 294 -29.33 23.53 22.99
N CYS A 295 -29.83 23.45 21.77
CA CYS A 295 -31.01 24.20 21.32
C CYS A 295 -32.02 23.25 20.69
N TYR A 296 -33.27 23.30 21.14
CA TYR A 296 -34.34 22.41 20.69
C TYR A 296 -35.44 23.18 19.98
N VAL A 297 -36.05 22.57 18.96
CA VAL A 297 -37.23 23.08 18.24
C VAL A 297 -38.26 21.97 18.05
N PRO A 298 -39.57 22.25 18.13
CA PRO A 298 -40.60 21.23 17.98
C PRO A 298 -40.69 20.76 16.52
N ALA A 299 -40.70 19.45 16.30
CA ALA A 299 -40.74 18.86 14.95
C ALA A 299 -42.04 19.22 14.21
N SER A 300 -43.15 19.41 14.94
CA SER A 300 -44.45 19.82 14.39
C SER A 300 -44.46 21.21 13.74
N LYS A 301 -43.41 22.03 13.92
CA LYS A 301 -43.29 23.39 13.38
C LYS A 301 -42.16 23.56 12.36
N VAL A 302 -41.59 22.45 11.92
CA VAL A 302 -40.56 22.42 10.86
C VAL A 302 -40.93 21.37 9.82
N ALA A 303 -40.60 21.62 8.57
CA ALA A 303 -40.71 20.64 7.49
C ALA A 303 -39.33 20.03 7.23
N TYR A 304 -39.26 18.71 7.10
CA TYR A 304 -38.08 18.02 6.60
C TYR A 304 -37.72 18.47 5.17
N LEU A 305 -36.42 18.64 4.89
CA LEU A 305 -35.92 19.01 3.56
C LEU A 305 -35.10 17.91 2.90
N ARG A 306 -34.10 17.39 3.62
CA ARG A 306 -33.07 16.46 3.15
C ARG A 306 -32.28 15.92 4.33
N ASP A 307 -31.66 14.75 4.15
CA ASP A 307 -30.61 14.27 5.03
C ASP A 307 -29.35 15.14 4.89
N GLU A 308 -28.55 15.18 5.95
CA GLU A 308 -27.23 15.81 6.00
C GLU A 308 -26.19 14.73 6.35
N PRO A 309 -24.91 14.87 5.95
CA PRO A 309 -23.90 13.88 6.24
C PRO A 309 -23.74 13.62 7.75
N ALA A 310 -23.97 12.39 8.19
CA ALA A 310 -23.76 12.01 9.57
C ALA A 310 -22.27 12.14 9.96
N LYS A 311 -22.02 12.47 11.23
CA LYS A 311 -20.66 12.60 11.77
C LYS A 311 -20.05 11.22 12.05
N ILE A 312 -19.62 10.57 10.98
CA ILE A 312 -18.91 9.30 11.01
C ILE A 312 -17.48 9.54 10.55
N THR A 313 -16.51 9.07 11.33
CA THR A 313 -15.08 9.22 11.06
C THR A 313 -14.39 7.87 10.97
N ILE A 314 -13.22 7.84 10.35
CA ILE A 314 -12.31 6.70 10.40
C ILE A 314 -10.93 7.17 10.85
N ALA A 315 -10.41 6.53 11.90
CA ALA A 315 -9.04 6.71 12.37
C ALA A 315 -8.17 5.51 11.95
N ASP A 316 -6.86 5.70 11.84
CA ASP A 316 -5.86 4.64 11.58
C ASP A 316 -6.16 3.76 10.36
N ALA A 317 -6.80 4.34 9.34
CA ALA A 317 -7.17 3.63 8.12
C ALA A 317 -5.93 3.26 7.31
N SER A 318 -5.84 2.00 6.85
CA SER A 318 -4.83 1.62 5.87
C SER A 318 -5.37 1.78 4.44
N SER A 319 -4.50 2.26 3.56
CA SER A 319 -4.64 2.16 2.10
C SER A 319 -3.28 1.78 1.51
N PRO A 320 -3.22 0.96 0.45
CA PRO A 320 -2.00 0.83 -0.34
C PRO A 320 -1.81 2.11 -1.16
N ASP A 321 -0.56 2.53 -1.36
CA ASP A 321 -0.20 3.44 -2.46
C ASP A 321 0.18 2.62 -3.73
N TYR A 322 0.71 1.42 -3.50
CA TYR A 322 1.20 0.47 -4.50
C TYR A 322 1.13 -0.96 -3.95
N LEU A 323 0.98 -1.95 -4.83
CA LEU A 323 1.14 -3.38 -4.54
C LEU A 323 1.82 -4.10 -5.72
N THR A 324 2.49 -5.21 -5.44
CA THR A 324 2.88 -6.19 -6.46
C THR A 324 1.77 -7.22 -6.68
N GLN A 325 1.58 -7.71 -7.90
CA GLN A 325 0.61 -8.77 -8.17
C GLN A 325 0.88 -10.02 -7.30
N GLY A 326 -0.16 -10.53 -6.64
CA GLY A 326 -0.05 -11.61 -5.65
C GLY A 326 0.18 -11.16 -4.20
N GLU A 327 0.49 -9.88 -3.95
CA GLU A 327 0.77 -9.35 -2.61
C GLU A 327 -0.46 -9.34 -1.69
N TYR A 328 -0.24 -9.56 -0.39
CA TYR A 328 -1.27 -9.43 0.64
C TYR A 328 -1.26 -8.03 1.24
N PHE A 329 -2.44 -7.41 1.30
CA PHE A 329 -2.66 -6.14 1.99
C PHE A 329 -3.69 -6.32 3.12
N SER A 330 -3.37 -5.78 4.30
CA SER A 330 -4.26 -5.81 5.47
C SER A 330 -5.07 -4.53 5.59
N VAL A 331 -6.38 -4.70 5.73
CA VAL A 331 -7.39 -3.63 5.83
C VAL A 331 -7.55 -3.23 7.30
N LYS A 332 -7.20 -1.99 7.62
CA LYS A 332 -7.17 -1.44 8.97
C LYS A 332 -7.96 -0.15 9.06
N GLY A 333 -8.29 0.23 10.29
CA GLY A 333 -9.02 1.45 10.63
C GLY A 333 -10.05 1.21 11.73
N LYS A 334 -10.37 2.26 12.48
CA LYS A 334 -11.45 2.32 13.46
C LYS A 334 -12.51 3.31 12.97
N ILE A 335 -13.63 2.79 12.50
CA ILE A 335 -14.81 3.59 12.14
C ILE A 335 -15.55 3.94 13.44
N THR A 336 -15.88 5.21 13.62
CA THR A 336 -16.60 5.72 14.81
C THR A 336 -17.73 6.65 14.37
N SER A 337 -18.92 6.45 14.91
CA SER A 337 -20.13 7.22 14.62
C SER A 337 -20.64 7.94 15.87
N ALA A 338 -20.85 9.25 15.78
CA ALA A 338 -21.43 10.04 16.86
C ALA A 338 -22.97 9.94 16.87
N GLY A 339 -23.50 8.83 17.42
CA GLY A 339 -24.95 8.62 17.61
C GLY A 339 -25.57 7.60 16.66
N HIS A 340 -25.28 7.64 15.36
CA HIS A 340 -25.88 6.73 14.38
C HIS A 340 -25.39 5.29 14.55
N ARG A 341 -26.31 4.31 14.57
CA ARG A 341 -25.94 2.89 14.51
C ARG A 341 -25.51 2.54 13.08
N LEU A 342 -24.32 1.96 12.96
CA LEU A 342 -23.84 1.39 11.71
C LEU A 342 -24.62 0.09 11.43
N THR A 343 -25.08 -0.10 10.20
CA THR A 343 -25.83 -1.29 9.76
C THR A 343 -24.99 -2.25 8.93
N ALA A 344 -24.02 -1.73 8.18
CA ALA A 344 -23.02 -2.52 7.47
C ALA A 344 -21.76 -1.70 7.24
N VAL A 345 -20.59 -2.34 7.28
CA VAL A 345 -19.32 -1.78 6.80
C VAL A 345 -18.91 -2.52 5.54
N ALA A 346 -18.41 -1.81 4.54
CA ALA A 346 -17.93 -2.40 3.29
C ALA A 346 -16.60 -1.78 2.86
N VAL A 347 -15.78 -2.62 2.22
CA VAL A 347 -14.53 -2.19 1.59
C VAL A 347 -14.52 -2.73 0.16
N HIS A 348 -14.29 -1.84 -0.78
CA HIS A 348 -14.36 -2.09 -2.22
C HIS A 348 -13.04 -1.71 -2.90
N VAL A 349 -12.72 -2.44 -3.97
CA VAL A 349 -11.69 -2.07 -4.94
C VAL A 349 -12.37 -2.00 -6.30
N ARG A 350 -12.23 -0.86 -6.98
CA ARG A 350 -12.77 -0.60 -8.32
C ARG A 350 -11.65 -0.46 -9.33
N ALA A 351 -11.89 -0.90 -10.57
CA ALA A 351 -10.94 -0.76 -11.67
C ALA A 351 -10.84 0.70 -12.15
N GLY A 352 -9.62 1.18 -12.40
CA GLY A 352 -9.33 2.55 -12.81
C GLY A 352 -9.20 3.53 -11.64
N HIS A 353 -9.20 4.83 -11.96
CA HIS A 353 -9.29 5.93 -10.98
C HIS A 353 -10.73 6.45 -10.84
N ASP A 354 -11.70 5.84 -11.52
CA ASP A 354 -13.10 6.28 -11.48
C ASP A 354 -13.86 5.55 -10.36
N VAL A 355 -14.53 6.31 -9.49
CA VAL A 355 -15.44 5.78 -8.46
C VAL A 355 -16.63 5.00 -9.05
N ASN A 356 -16.92 5.20 -10.34
CA ASN A 356 -17.93 4.45 -11.09
C ASN A 356 -17.36 3.21 -11.78
N GLY A 357 -16.05 2.96 -11.71
CA GLY A 357 -15.42 1.78 -12.28
C GLY A 357 -15.93 0.47 -11.67
N ASP A 358 -15.85 -0.62 -12.43
CA ASP A 358 -16.35 -1.94 -12.02
C ASP A 358 -15.69 -2.40 -10.71
N ILE A 359 -16.51 -2.94 -9.80
CA ILE A 359 -16.04 -3.52 -8.54
C ILE A 359 -15.33 -4.84 -8.85
N VAL A 360 -14.01 -4.88 -8.64
CA VAL A 360 -13.15 -6.06 -8.85
C VAL A 360 -12.91 -6.86 -7.58
N LEU A 361 -12.97 -6.21 -6.42
CA LEU A 361 -13.02 -6.86 -5.10
C LEU A 361 -14.01 -6.11 -4.22
N SER A 362 -14.76 -6.84 -3.40
CA SER A 362 -15.60 -6.25 -2.37
C SER A 362 -15.77 -7.25 -1.22
N GLN A 363 -15.83 -6.72 0.00
CA GLN A 363 -16.34 -7.47 1.14
C GLN A 363 -17.10 -6.52 2.06
N SER A 364 -18.30 -6.95 2.47
CA SER A 364 -19.12 -6.29 3.48
C SER A 364 -19.37 -7.18 4.69
N VAL A 365 -19.72 -6.56 5.82
CA VAL A 365 -20.15 -7.18 7.07
C VAL A 365 -21.28 -6.35 7.66
N GLU A 366 -22.38 -7.01 8.05
CA GLU A 366 -23.45 -6.38 8.82
C GLU A 366 -23.02 -6.12 10.26
N THR A 367 -23.48 -5.01 10.85
CA THR A 367 -23.19 -4.60 12.22
C THR A 367 -24.40 -3.86 12.81
N ASN A 368 -24.35 -3.56 14.11
CA ASN A 368 -25.38 -2.79 14.83
C ASN A 368 -24.76 -1.86 15.90
N GLY A 369 -23.43 -1.67 15.85
CA GLY A 369 -22.68 -0.82 16.77
C GLY A 369 -22.46 0.60 16.24
N GLN A 370 -21.99 1.50 17.09
CA GLN A 370 -21.52 2.84 16.69
C GLN A 370 -20.01 2.85 16.32
N VAL A 371 -19.29 1.76 16.62
CA VAL A 371 -17.86 1.60 16.35
C VAL A 371 -17.64 0.29 15.60
N TYR A 372 -16.74 0.29 14.62
CA TYR A 372 -16.29 -0.92 13.93
C TYR A 372 -14.79 -0.90 13.66
N HIS A 373 -14.10 -1.99 13.99
CA HIS A 373 -12.67 -2.16 13.75
C HIS A 373 -12.46 -3.04 12.51
N LEU A 374 -11.72 -2.53 11.53
CA LEU A 374 -11.44 -3.23 10.29
C LEU A 374 -10.33 -4.28 10.44
N ALA A 375 -9.30 -3.99 11.25
CA ALA A 375 -8.18 -4.91 11.46
C ALA A 375 -8.64 -6.23 12.09
N TYR A 376 -8.18 -7.36 11.54
CA TYR A 376 -8.57 -8.72 11.94
C TYR A 376 -10.06 -9.05 11.77
N SER A 377 -10.84 -8.20 11.10
CA SER A 377 -12.26 -8.41 10.87
C SER A 377 -12.53 -9.45 9.77
N PRO A 378 -13.80 -9.88 9.56
CA PRO A 378 -14.17 -10.69 8.40
C PRO A 378 -13.96 -9.97 7.06
N ILE A 379 -13.74 -8.66 7.04
CA ILE A 379 -13.40 -7.88 5.83
C ILE A 379 -11.92 -8.09 5.48
N ASP A 380 -11.03 -7.74 6.42
CA ASP A 380 -9.58 -7.91 6.33
C ASP A 380 -9.15 -9.37 6.05
N SER A 381 -9.79 -10.32 6.73
CA SER A 381 -9.51 -11.75 6.55
C SER A 381 -10.12 -12.39 5.29
N LYS A 382 -10.99 -11.72 4.53
CA LYS A 382 -11.61 -12.25 3.29
C LYS A 382 -11.25 -11.50 2.01
N LEU A 383 -10.91 -10.21 2.07
CA LEU A 383 -10.36 -9.51 0.92
C LEU A 383 -9.04 -10.18 0.47
N ARG A 384 -8.83 -10.27 -0.85
CA ARG A 384 -7.69 -10.97 -1.46
C ARG A 384 -7.06 -10.08 -2.52
N PHE A 385 -6.35 -9.05 -2.07
CA PHE A 385 -5.65 -8.09 -2.94
C PHE A 385 -4.71 -8.78 -3.94
N GLY A 386 -4.03 -9.87 -3.55
CA GLY A 386 -3.21 -10.68 -4.45
C GLY A 386 -3.96 -11.39 -5.61
N LYS A 387 -5.29 -11.26 -5.71
CA LYS A 387 -6.06 -11.67 -6.91
C LYS A 387 -6.20 -10.55 -7.94
N LEU A 388 -5.85 -9.31 -7.61
CA LEU A 388 -5.81 -8.22 -8.58
C LEU A 388 -4.72 -8.51 -9.62
N THR A 389 -5.01 -8.19 -10.87
CA THR A 389 -4.03 -8.18 -11.95
C THR A 389 -3.23 -6.88 -11.91
N GLU A 390 -2.19 -6.77 -12.75
CA GLU A 390 -1.61 -5.47 -13.07
C GLU A 390 -2.69 -4.47 -13.52
N GLY A 391 -2.62 -3.23 -13.02
CA GLY A 391 -3.62 -2.21 -13.28
C GLY A 391 -3.61 -1.05 -12.26
N LYS A 392 -4.53 -0.11 -12.45
CA LYS A 392 -4.79 1.00 -11.52
C LYS A 392 -6.16 0.81 -10.88
N TYR A 393 -6.30 1.19 -9.62
CA TYR A 393 -7.48 0.87 -8.82
C TYR A 393 -7.84 1.99 -7.83
N THR A 394 -9.13 2.12 -7.53
CA THR A 394 -9.66 2.94 -6.45
C THR A 394 -10.08 2.05 -5.28
N TYR A 395 -9.45 2.24 -4.13
CA TYR A 395 -9.79 1.61 -2.85
C TYR A 395 -10.76 2.51 -2.08
N ILE A 396 -11.89 1.95 -1.65
CA ILE A 396 -12.97 2.68 -0.98
C ILE A 396 -13.35 1.96 0.32
N ILE A 397 -13.42 2.70 1.42
CA ILE A 397 -14.04 2.27 2.67
C ILE A 397 -15.34 3.06 2.85
N GLU A 398 -16.46 2.35 3.03
CA GLU A 398 -17.77 2.95 3.29
C GLU A 398 -18.49 2.25 4.45
N THR A 399 -19.46 2.94 5.02
CA THR A 399 -20.39 2.36 6.01
C THR A 399 -21.81 2.79 5.73
N LYS A 400 -22.76 1.93 6.08
CA LYS A 400 -24.18 2.23 6.11
C LYS A 400 -24.63 2.49 7.54
N TYR A 401 -25.64 3.33 7.71
CA TYR A 401 -26.17 3.72 9.01
C TYR A 401 -27.66 4.05 8.95
N VAL A 402 -28.38 3.97 10.07
CA VAL A 402 -29.79 4.40 10.15
C VAL A 402 -29.85 5.88 10.52
N ASN A 403 -30.53 6.69 9.70
CA ASN A 403 -30.88 8.08 10.00
C ASN A 403 -32.40 8.20 10.22
N TYR A 404 -32.83 9.04 11.17
CA TYR A 404 -34.24 9.24 11.49
C TYR A 404 -34.68 10.68 11.21
N HIS A 405 -35.92 10.86 10.76
CA HIS A 405 -36.55 12.16 10.63
C HIS A 405 -38.07 12.07 10.84
N ILE A 406 -38.73 13.22 10.97
CA ILE A 406 -40.19 13.34 10.96
C ILE A 406 -40.63 13.76 9.56
N ASN A 407 -41.51 12.96 8.96
CA ASN A 407 -42.01 13.19 7.61
C ASN A 407 -43.15 14.24 7.55
N GLY A 408 -43.65 14.52 6.36
CA GLY A 408 -44.65 15.58 6.12
C GLY A 408 -45.98 15.39 6.84
N ASP A 409 -46.31 14.16 7.25
CA ASP A 409 -47.53 13.81 7.99
C ASP A 409 -47.31 13.78 9.53
N GLY A 410 -46.11 14.15 9.99
CA GLY A 410 -45.75 14.17 11.41
C GLY A 410 -45.37 12.80 11.99
N GLN A 411 -45.11 11.80 11.15
CA GLN A 411 -44.73 10.45 11.57
C GLN A 411 -43.20 10.27 11.59
N LEU A 412 -42.72 9.40 12.48
CA LEU A 412 -41.32 8.99 12.53
C LEU A 412 -40.99 8.07 11.36
N GLU A 413 -39.94 8.43 10.61
CA GLU A 413 -39.44 7.68 9.47
C GLU A 413 -37.92 7.46 9.62
N SER A 414 -37.40 6.41 8.97
CA SER A 414 -35.98 6.06 9.02
C SER A 414 -35.46 5.58 7.67
N ALA A 415 -34.30 6.08 7.26
CA ALA A 415 -33.59 5.69 6.05
C ALA A 415 -32.26 4.98 6.36
N ILE A 416 -31.80 4.12 5.45
CA ILE A 416 -30.45 3.53 5.50
C ILE A 416 -29.57 4.32 4.55
N GLU A 417 -28.77 5.22 5.11
CA GLU A 417 -27.84 6.07 4.39
C GLU A 417 -26.46 5.44 4.28
N THR A 418 -25.64 5.92 3.35
CA THR A 418 -24.27 5.46 3.10
C THR A 418 -23.28 6.61 3.22
N ALA A 419 -22.23 6.44 4.05
CA ALA A 419 -21.11 7.36 4.18
C ALA A 419 -19.85 6.74 3.59
N ALA A 420 -19.25 7.39 2.59
CA ALA A 420 -17.88 7.11 2.14
C ALA A 420 -16.91 7.72 3.16
N LEU A 421 -15.99 6.91 3.69
CA LEU A 421 -15.09 7.29 4.78
C LEU A 421 -13.63 7.46 4.31
N LEU A 422 -13.25 6.73 3.27
CA LEU A 422 -11.94 6.84 2.63
C LEU A 422 -12.06 6.48 1.15
N GLU A 423 -11.40 7.28 0.30
CA GLU A 423 -11.15 6.97 -1.11
C GLU A 423 -9.66 7.20 -1.39
N LYS A 424 -8.99 6.21 -1.98
CA LYS A 424 -7.56 6.25 -2.32
C LYS A 424 -7.27 5.53 -3.63
N TYR A 425 -6.39 6.09 -4.44
CA TYR A 425 -5.91 5.45 -5.67
C TYR A 425 -4.62 4.68 -5.41
N PHE A 426 -4.48 3.51 -6.01
CA PHE A 426 -3.26 2.70 -5.96
C PHE A 426 -3.03 1.97 -7.29
N ALA A 427 -1.79 1.52 -7.50
CA ALA A 427 -1.44 0.66 -8.62
C ALA A 427 -1.10 -0.76 -8.14
N VAL A 428 -1.39 -1.74 -8.98
CA VAL A 428 -0.81 -3.09 -8.92
C VAL A 428 0.10 -3.22 -10.13
N GLU A 429 1.38 -3.56 -9.93
CA GLU A 429 2.29 -3.93 -11.02
C GLU A 429 2.46 -5.44 -11.13
N ALA A 430 2.91 -5.91 -12.29
CA ALA A 430 3.24 -7.31 -12.51
C ALA A 430 4.28 -7.84 -11.50
N ALA A 431 4.13 -9.10 -11.09
CA ALA A 431 5.11 -9.79 -10.27
C ALA A 431 6.40 -10.02 -11.07
N ARG A 432 7.40 -9.17 -10.87
CA ARG A 432 8.70 -9.23 -11.53
C ARG A 432 9.56 -10.35 -10.95
N ASP A 433 10.10 -11.21 -11.81
CA ASP A 433 10.94 -12.33 -11.41
C ASP A 433 12.26 -11.85 -10.77
N GLN A 434 12.41 -12.06 -9.47
CA GLN A 434 13.58 -11.62 -8.68
C GLN A 434 14.70 -12.67 -8.60
N ASN A 435 14.55 -13.82 -9.24
CA ASN A 435 15.55 -14.89 -9.18
C ASN A 435 16.75 -14.53 -10.08
N PRO A 436 17.99 -14.92 -9.69
CA PRO A 436 19.11 -14.85 -10.62
C PRO A 436 18.86 -15.81 -11.81
N PRO A 437 19.38 -15.51 -13.00
CA PRO A 437 19.45 -16.46 -14.11
C PRO A 437 20.05 -17.81 -13.68
N GLU A 438 19.54 -18.90 -14.25
CA GLU A 438 20.26 -20.18 -14.18
C GLU A 438 21.60 -20.10 -14.94
N GLN A 439 22.54 -21.00 -14.66
CA GLN A 439 23.85 -20.97 -15.33
C GLN A 439 23.70 -21.31 -16.82
N PRO A 440 24.02 -20.40 -17.75
CA PRO A 440 23.90 -20.67 -19.17
C PRO A 440 25.03 -21.58 -19.67
N VAL A 441 24.80 -22.31 -20.76
CA VAL A 441 25.81 -23.16 -21.40
C VAL A 441 26.08 -22.65 -22.80
N LEU A 442 27.30 -22.12 -23.01
CA LEU A 442 27.77 -21.69 -24.32
C LEU A 442 28.33 -22.88 -25.10
N GLN A 443 27.93 -22.99 -26.37
CA GLN A 443 28.50 -23.91 -27.35
C GLN A 443 29.13 -23.11 -28.49
N ILE A 444 30.27 -23.58 -28.99
CA ILE A 444 31.03 -22.91 -30.05
C ILE A 444 31.38 -23.95 -31.12
N ASP A 445 31.01 -23.67 -32.37
CA ASP A 445 31.34 -24.45 -33.56
C ASP A 445 32.27 -23.63 -34.46
N ILE A 446 33.48 -24.15 -34.72
CA ILE A 446 34.53 -23.45 -35.47
C ILE A 446 34.59 -24.00 -36.89
N LYS A 447 34.42 -23.11 -37.87
CA LYS A 447 34.58 -23.39 -39.30
C LYS A 447 35.56 -22.39 -39.92
N LYS A 448 36.83 -22.80 -39.95
CA LYS A 448 37.98 -21.96 -40.34
C LYS A 448 38.03 -20.69 -39.49
N GLU A 449 38.11 -19.51 -40.10
CA GLU A 449 38.10 -18.21 -39.42
C GLU A 449 36.75 -17.84 -38.77
N ASN A 450 35.68 -18.65 -38.91
CA ASN A 450 34.36 -18.34 -38.37
C ASN A 450 34.01 -19.18 -37.14
N ALA A 451 33.85 -18.50 -35.99
CA ALA A 451 33.28 -19.06 -34.78
C ALA A 451 31.76 -18.82 -34.76
N HIS A 452 30.97 -19.87 -34.55
CA HIS A 452 29.52 -19.82 -34.40
C HIS A 452 29.12 -20.15 -32.97
N PHE A 453 28.43 -19.24 -32.30
CA PHE A 453 28.11 -19.28 -30.88
C PHE A 453 26.61 -19.59 -30.69
N THR A 454 26.31 -20.66 -29.98
CA THR A 454 24.94 -21.13 -29.72
C THR A 454 24.74 -21.46 -28.25
N TRP A 455 23.50 -21.31 -27.79
CA TRP A 455 23.04 -21.67 -26.45
C TRP A 455 21.53 -21.92 -26.47
N GLU A 456 21.05 -22.63 -25.46
CA GLU A 456 19.61 -22.75 -25.16
C GLU A 456 19.20 -21.67 -24.15
N SER A 457 17.94 -21.25 -24.20
CA SER A 457 17.42 -20.29 -23.23
C SER A 457 17.23 -20.94 -21.85
N VAL A 458 17.86 -20.36 -20.82
CA VAL A 458 17.74 -20.80 -19.42
C VAL A 458 16.68 -20.01 -18.65
N ALA A 459 16.24 -20.51 -17.49
CA ALA A 459 15.21 -19.85 -16.70
C ALA A 459 15.68 -18.49 -16.14
N HIS A 460 14.72 -17.67 -15.69
CA HIS A 460 14.97 -16.40 -15.00
C HIS A 460 15.86 -15.43 -15.80
N THR A 461 15.82 -15.46 -17.14
CA THR A 461 16.68 -14.65 -18.00
C THR A 461 15.85 -13.77 -18.93
N THR A 462 16.17 -12.48 -19.03
CA THR A 462 15.52 -11.55 -19.97
C THR A 462 16.35 -11.32 -21.23
N HIS A 463 17.69 -11.27 -21.11
CA HIS A 463 18.60 -11.15 -22.24
C HIS A 463 19.98 -11.78 -21.94
N TYR A 464 20.82 -11.87 -22.99
CA TYR A 464 22.19 -12.41 -22.89
C TYR A 464 23.22 -11.40 -23.37
N HIS A 465 24.40 -11.41 -22.74
CA HIS A 465 25.62 -10.81 -23.26
C HIS A 465 26.63 -11.89 -23.64
N LEU A 466 27.41 -11.70 -24.70
CA LEU A 466 28.52 -12.60 -25.08
C LEU A 466 29.83 -11.82 -25.06
N GLN A 467 30.77 -12.24 -24.21
CA GLN A 467 32.12 -11.70 -24.15
C GLN A 467 33.08 -12.64 -24.89
N ILE A 468 33.95 -12.07 -25.71
CA ILE A 468 35.00 -12.78 -26.46
C ILE A 468 36.34 -12.11 -26.13
N GLN A 469 37.33 -12.90 -25.73
CA GLN A 469 38.68 -12.44 -25.39
C GLN A 469 39.73 -13.27 -26.13
N LYS A 470 40.88 -12.65 -26.42
CA LYS A 470 42.03 -13.28 -27.10
C LYS A 470 43.24 -13.35 -26.18
N GLU A 471 43.99 -14.43 -26.25
CA GLU A 471 45.28 -14.55 -25.55
C GLU A 471 46.36 -13.73 -26.28
N ASN A 472 47.11 -12.91 -25.54
CA ASN A 472 48.18 -12.06 -26.11
C ASN A 472 49.56 -12.76 -26.21
N GLY A 473 49.61 -14.08 -25.97
CA GLY A 473 50.83 -14.88 -25.99
C GLY A 473 51.72 -14.77 -24.74
N GLN A 474 51.35 -13.95 -23.76
CA GLN A 474 51.99 -13.89 -22.43
C GLN A 474 51.17 -14.58 -21.33
N GLY A 475 50.06 -15.24 -21.70
CA GLY A 475 49.08 -15.82 -20.78
C GLY A 475 48.04 -14.83 -20.24
N GLU A 476 48.01 -13.60 -20.77
CA GLU A 476 46.99 -12.60 -20.47
C GLU A 476 45.90 -12.57 -21.55
N TRP A 477 44.68 -12.20 -21.15
CA TRP A 477 43.49 -12.18 -22.01
C TRP A 477 43.02 -10.74 -22.24
N GLU A 478 42.89 -10.36 -23.50
CA GLU A 478 42.45 -9.03 -23.94
C GLU A 478 41.03 -9.09 -24.51
N ASP A 479 40.18 -8.13 -24.16
CA ASP A 479 38.81 -8.03 -24.69
C ASP A 479 38.81 -7.76 -26.20
N VAL A 480 38.14 -8.64 -26.95
CA VAL A 480 37.96 -8.53 -28.40
C VAL A 480 36.61 -7.90 -28.72
N GLU A 481 35.55 -8.42 -28.10
CA GLU A 481 34.18 -7.95 -28.33
C GLU A 481 33.30 -8.28 -27.12
N MET A 482 32.44 -7.34 -26.73
CA MET A 482 31.32 -7.58 -25.81
C MET A 482 30.01 -7.27 -26.55
N LEU A 483 29.18 -8.29 -26.68
CA LEU A 483 27.92 -8.25 -27.41
C LEU A 483 26.75 -8.12 -26.45
N HIS A 484 26.15 -6.93 -26.38
CA HIS A 484 24.97 -6.68 -25.56
C HIS A 484 23.67 -7.12 -26.25
N TYR A 485 22.68 -7.57 -25.47
CA TYR A 485 21.37 -8.06 -25.93
C TYR A 485 21.44 -9.05 -27.12
N THR A 486 22.41 -9.97 -27.08
CA THR A 486 22.66 -10.91 -28.17
C THR A 486 21.69 -12.10 -28.17
N SER A 487 21.55 -12.75 -29.33
CA SER A 487 20.68 -13.91 -29.55
C SER A 487 21.49 -15.12 -30.02
N SER A 488 21.02 -16.32 -29.65
CA SER A 488 21.68 -17.59 -29.98
C SER A 488 21.82 -17.78 -31.50
N GLY A 489 22.95 -18.33 -31.93
CA GLY A 489 23.29 -18.49 -33.35
C GLY A 489 24.08 -17.30 -33.95
N VAL A 490 24.69 -16.46 -33.12
CA VAL A 490 25.58 -15.39 -33.59
C VAL A 490 26.91 -15.96 -34.09
N SER A 491 27.46 -15.41 -35.18
CA SER A 491 28.79 -15.81 -35.70
C SER A 491 29.77 -14.64 -35.69
N ARG A 492 31.06 -14.93 -35.53
CA ARG A 492 32.16 -13.98 -35.72
C ARG A 492 33.29 -14.55 -36.56
N THR A 493 33.75 -13.75 -37.51
CA THR A 493 35.01 -13.97 -38.21
C THR A 493 36.12 -13.41 -37.34
N LEU A 494 37.01 -14.27 -36.84
CA LEU A 494 38.06 -13.92 -35.89
C LEU A 494 39.44 -14.18 -36.52
N PRO A 495 40.46 -13.35 -36.23
CA PRO A 495 41.84 -13.65 -36.61
C PRO A 495 42.36 -14.95 -35.99
N ILE A 496 43.48 -15.46 -36.49
CA ILE A 496 44.15 -16.64 -35.93
C ILE A 496 44.64 -16.39 -34.50
N GLY A 497 44.49 -17.38 -33.63
CA GLY A 497 44.98 -17.37 -32.25
C GLY A 497 44.09 -18.14 -31.26
N SER A 498 44.49 -18.12 -30.00
CA SER A 498 43.73 -18.69 -28.86
C SER A 498 42.70 -17.69 -28.35
N TYR A 499 41.49 -18.16 -28.09
CA TYR A 499 40.36 -17.37 -27.61
C TYR A 499 39.69 -18.05 -26.42
N ARG A 500 39.05 -17.23 -25.58
CA ARG A 500 38.01 -17.68 -24.65
C ARG A 500 36.75 -16.86 -24.86
N ALA A 501 35.60 -17.48 -24.70
CA ALA A 501 34.33 -16.78 -24.69
C ALA A 501 33.48 -17.20 -23.49
N GLN A 502 32.68 -16.25 -23.02
CA GLN A 502 31.76 -16.45 -21.91
C GLN A 502 30.41 -15.81 -22.25
N LEU A 503 29.35 -16.58 -22.09
CA LEU A 503 27.96 -16.12 -22.19
C LEU A 503 27.47 -15.73 -20.81
N ILE A 504 26.86 -14.54 -20.70
CA ILE A 504 26.31 -13.97 -19.47
C ILE A 504 24.81 -13.88 -19.65
N ALA A 505 24.05 -14.62 -18.85
CA ALA A 505 22.61 -14.49 -18.76
C ALA A 505 22.28 -13.37 -17.75
N VAL A 506 21.30 -12.52 -18.08
CA VAL A 506 20.93 -11.34 -17.28
C VAL A 506 19.43 -11.33 -17.00
N ASN A 507 19.03 -10.93 -15.79
CA ASN A 507 17.65 -10.68 -15.43
C ASN A 507 17.42 -9.21 -15.05
N GLU A 508 16.97 -8.39 -16.01
CA GLU A 508 16.67 -6.97 -15.77
C GLU A 508 15.53 -6.72 -14.77
N ASN A 509 14.77 -7.76 -14.42
CA ASN A 509 13.73 -7.69 -13.40
C ASN A 509 14.29 -7.86 -11.97
N ALA A 510 15.48 -8.42 -11.82
CA ALA A 510 16.09 -8.73 -10.54
C ALA A 510 17.32 -7.84 -10.29
N TRP A 511 17.26 -7.00 -9.26
CA TRP A 511 18.42 -6.22 -8.82
C TRP A 511 19.34 -7.06 -7.93
N ASP A 512 20.64 -6.76 -7.96
CA ASP A 512 21.60 -7.29 -7.00
C ASP A 512 21.31 -6.81 -5.55
N SER A 513 22.20 -7.12 -4.60
CA SER A 513 22.07 -6.67 -3.21
C SER A 513 22.26 -5.16 -3.00
N GLU A 514 23.07 -4.49 -3.82
CA GLU A 514 23.39 -3.06 -3.70
C GLU A 514 22.43 -2.17 -4.53
N LYS A 515 21.71 -2.78 -5.48
CA LYS A 515 20.74 -2.19 -6.42
C LYS A 515 21.36 -1.24 -7.44
N ASP A 516 22.59 -1.52 -7.86
CA ASP A 516 23.29 -0.78 -8.92
C ASP A 516 23.41 -1.57 -10.23
N ASP A 517 23.32 -2.91 -10.19
CA ASP A 517 23.30 -3.78 -11.37
C ASP A 517 22.18 -4.86 -11.32
N TRP A 518 21.93 -5.48 -12.47
CA TRP A 518 21.01 -6.60 -12.62
C TRP A 518 21.66 -7.93 -12.23
N LYS A 519 20.88 -8.86 -11.66
CA LYS A 519 21.38 -10.20 -11.37
C LYS A 519 21.75 -10.90 -12.67
N GLN A 520 22.99 -11.38 -12.70
CA GLN A 520 23.58 -12.03 -13.86
C GLN A 520 24.28 -13.32 -13.43
N THR A 521 24.25 -14.32 -14.32
CA THR A 521 24.94 -15.60 -14.15
C THR A 521 25.69 -15.92 -15.42
N ALA A 522 26.98 -16.21 -15.31
CA ALA A 522 27.85 -16.49 -16.44
C ALA A 522 28.05 -18.00 -16.65
N SER A 523 28.20 -18.41 -17.90
CA SER A 523 28.67 -19.74 -18.29
C SER A 523 30.10 -19.99 -17.81
N GLU A 524 30.53 -21.26 -17.81
CA GLU A 524 31.97 -21.58 -17.81
C GLU A 524 32.67 -20.91 -19.00
N GLU A 525 33.94 -20.52 -18.84
CA GLU A 525 34.74 -19.98 -19.93
C GLU A 525 35.05 -21.10 -20.96
N VAL A 526 34.62 -20.91 -22.20
CA VAL A 526 34.88 -21.88 -23.28
C VAL A 526 36.10 -21.44 -24.08
N LEU A 527 37.19 -22.21 -23.95
CA LEU A 527 38.42 -22.05 -24.74
C LEU A 527 38.23 -22.61 -26.15
N PHE A 528 38.69 -21.87 -27.16
CA PHE A 528 38.71 -22.31 -28.55
C PHE A 528 39.89 -21.68 -29.31
N GLU A 529 40.32 -22.32 -30.39
CA GLU A 529 41.39 -21.84 -31.26
C GLU A 529 40.86 -21.55 -32.67
N ILE A 530 41.30 -20.44 -33.26
CA ILE A 530 41.15 -20.18 -34.69
C ILE A 530 42.46 -20.56 -35.35
N VAL A 531 42.45 -21.66 -36.10
CA VAL A 531 43.62 -22.22 -36.78
C VAL A 531 43.56 -22.02 -38.30
N CYS A 532 44.72 -21.94 -38.93
CA CYS A 532 44.86 -21.85 -40.37
C CYS A 532 44.87 -23.23 -41.04
N GLU A 533 43.98 -23.46 -42.02
CA GLU A 533 44.29 -24.43 -43.08
C GLU A 533 45.23 -23.74 -44.08
N HIS A 534 46.52 -24.07 -44.03
CA HIS A 534 47.55 -23.38 -44.81
C HIS A 534 47.26 -23.41 -46.32
N GLN A 535 47.02 -22.22 -46.87
CA GLN A 535 46.96 -21.98 -48.31
C GLN A 535 48.23 -21.26 -48.74
N TYR A 536 49.19 -22.03 -49.23
CA TYR A 536 50.40 -21.52 -49.86
C TYR A 536 50.10 -21.11 -51.30
N ALA A 537 50.50 -19.90 -51.67
CA ALA A 537 50.54 -19.48 -53.07
C ALA A 537 51.71 -20.17 -53.82
N ASP A 538 51.79 -19.98 -55.15
CA ASP A 538 52.96 -20.41 -55.91
C ASP A 538 54.23 -19.82 -55.30
N GLY A 539 55.21 -20.68 -55.02
CA GLY A 539 56.41 -20.30 -54.27
C GLY A 539 57.28 -19.29 -55.01
N VAL A 540 57.84 -18.35 -54.27
CA VAL A 540 58.75 -17.33 -54.81
C VAL A 540 60.20 -17.80 -54.62
N PRO A 541 61.01 -17.90 -55.69
CA PRO A 541 62.43 -18.24 -55.54
C PRO A 541 63.16 -17.10 -54.80
N ILE A 542 63.59 -17.37 -53.58
CA ILE A 542 64.45 -16.44 -52.81
C ILE A 542 65.93 -16.62 -53.16
N ARG A 543 66.30 -17.77 -53.75
CA ARG A 543 67.62 -18.02 -54.32
C ARG A 543 67.54 -19.02 -55.47
N GLU A 544 67.94 -18.61 -56.65
CA GLU A 544 68.01 -19.48 -57.84
C GLU A 544 68.97 -20.67 -57.63
N ALA A 545 68.66 -21.82 -58.25
CA ALA A 545 69.54 -22.97 -58.26
C ALA A 545 70.69 -22.80 -59.26
N THR A 546 71.86 -23.34 -58.93
CA THR A 546 73.04 -23.29 -59.82
C THR A 546 73.61 -24.68 -60.04
N CYS A 547 74.58 -24.79 -60.95
CA CYS A 547 75.36 -26.01 -61.15
C CYS A 547 76.40 -26.31 -60.03
N LYS A 548 76.35 -25.58 -58.89
CA LYS A 548 77.19 -25.82 -57.70
C LYS A 548 76.39 -25.90 -56.40
N GLU A 549 75.32 -25.14 -56.30
CA GLU A 549 74.52 -24.92 -55.08
C GLU A 549 73.03 -25.10 -55.40
N GLU A 550 72.30 -25.76 -54.49
CA GLU A 550 70.84 -25.88 -54.54
C GLU A 550 70.22 -24.50 -54.39
N GLY A 551 69.09 -24.21 -55.04
CA GLY A 551 68.33 -22.98 -54.79
C GLY A 551 67.44 -23.10 -53.55
N VAL A 552 66.68 -22.05 -53.25
CA VAL A 552 65.61 -22.08 -52.23
C VAL A 552 64.38 -21.35 -52.77
N ILE A 553 63.24 -22.01 -52.64
CA ILE A 553 61.91 -21.46 -52.92
C ILE A 553 61.17 -21.26 -51.59
N SER A 554 60.53 -20.10 -51.45
CA SER A 554 59.78 -19.72 -50.26
C SER A 554 58.29 -19.71 -50.57
N TYR A 555 57.49 -20.40 -49.76
CA TYR A 555 56.05 -20.40 -49.83
C TYR A 555 55.49 -19.68 -48.61
N THR A 556 54.79 -18.56 -48.83
CA THR A 556 54.09 -17.81 -47.77
C THR A 556 52.61 -18.15 -47.80
N CYS A 557 52.05 -18.50 -46.65
CA CYS A 557 50.61 -18.71 -46.53
C CYS A 557 49.85 -17.37 -46.56
N SER A 558 48.88 -17.24 -47.47
CA SER A 558 48.10 -16.01 -47.66
C SER A 558 47.14 -15.66 -46.52
N LEU A 559 46.93 -16.57 -45.57
CA LEU A 559 45.96 -16.43 -44.46
C LEU A 559 46.61 -16.19 -43.10
N CYS A 560 47.87 -16.60 -42.92
CA CYS A 560 48.55 -16.57 -41.62
C CYS A 560 50.02 -16.11 -41.68
N GLU A 561 50.50 -15.73 -42.86
CA GLU A 561 51.87 -15.29 -43.13
C GLU A 561 52.98 -16.32 -42.80
N ALA A 562 52.62 -17.54 -42.39
CA ALA A 562 53.58 -18.61 -42.15
C ALA A 562 54.38 -18.94 -43.42
N VAL A 563 55.70 -18.96 -43.27
CA VAL A 563 56.66 -19.25 -44.35
C VAL A 563 57.20 -20.66 -44.21
N ILE A 564 57.23 -21.41 -45.31
CA ILE A 564 58.03 -22.63 -45.46
C ILE A 564 59.04 -22.44 -46.59
N GLU A 565 60.22 -23.01 -46.42
CA GLU A 565 61.30 -22.96 -47.42
C GLU A 565 61.63 -24.38 -47.89
N GLU A 566 61.73 -24.58 -49.20
CA GLU A 566 62.12 -25.84 -49.81
C GLU A 566 63.36 -25.67 -50.70
N ALA A 567 64.22 -26.69 -50.75
CA ALA A 567 65.44 -26.67 -51.56
C ALA A 567 65.13 -26.98 -53.03
N ILE A 568 65.57 -26.12 -53.94
CA ILE A 568 65.51 -26.36 -55.38
C ILE A 568 66.76 -27.18 -55.77
N PRO A 569 66.64 -28.37 -56.38
CA PRO A 569 67.79 -29.18 -56.76
C PRO A 569 68.80 -28.43 -57.64
N LYS A 570 70.08 -28.78 -57.52
CA LYS A 570 71.16 -28.24 -58.36
C LYS A 570 70.87 -28.51 -59.84
N LEU A 571 71.25 -27.58 -60.72
CA LEU A 571 71.18 -27.82 -62.16
C LEU A 571 72.18 -28.92 -62.53
N GLU A 572 71.68 -30.06 -63.01
CA GLU A 572 72.48 -31.25 -63.32
C GLU A 572 73.51 -31.01 -64.44
N ASN A 573 73.25 -30.03 -65.31
CA ASN A 573 74.07 -29.73 -66.49
C ASN A 573 74.60 -28.30 -66.44
N HIS A 574 75.83 -28.12 -66.93
CA HIS A 574 76.40 -26.80 -67.16
C HIS A 574 75.87 -26.20 -68.46
N THR A 575 75.16 -25.07 -68.37
CA THR A 575 74.77 -24.27 -69.55
C THR A 575 76.02 -23.64 -70.19
N PRO A 576 76.40 -23.99 -71.43
CA PRO A 576 77.59 -23.43 -72.05
C PRO A 576 77.38 -21.98 -72.47
N GLY A 577 78.37 -21.13 -72.21
CA GLY A 577 78.44 -19.78 -72.76
C GLY A 577 78.91 -19.76 -74.21
N THR A 578 79.35 -18.59 -74.67
CA THR A 578 80.00 -18.43 -75.98
C THR A 578 81.11 -19.48 -76.16
N PRO A 579 81.17 -20.21 -77.28
CA PRO A 579 82.23 -21.18 -77.57
C PRO A 579 83.63 -20.58 -77.39
N ALA A 580 84.60 -21.44 -77.04
CA ALA A 580 85.96 -20.98 -76.78
C ALA A 580 86.56 -20.35 -78.05
N THR A 581 87.18 -19.18 -77.88
CA THR A 581 87.91 -18.49 -78.95
C THR A 581 89.42 -18.68 -78.76
N ALA A 582 90.23 -18.11 -79.66
CA ALA A 582 91.68 -18.13 -79.49
C ALA A 582 92.17 -17.46 -78.18
N THR A 583 91.36 -16.58 -77.56
CA THR A 583 91.73 -15.79 -76.37
C THR A 583 90.74 -15.84 -75.20
N THR A 584 89.58 -16.50 -75.34
CA THR A 584 88.58 -16.65 -74.26
C THR A 584 88.09 -18.08 -74.11
N ASP A 585 88.15 -18.60 -72.89
CA ASP A 585 87.59 -19.90 -72.50
C ASP A 585 86.05 -19.90 -72.64
N GLN A 586 85.45 -21.03 -73.05
CA GLN A 586 84.01 -21.24 -72.87
C GLN A 586 83.75 -21.51 -71.40
N VAL A 587 83.05 -20.60 -70.73
CA VAL A 587 82.61 -20.77 -69.35
C VAL A 587 81.12 -21.10 -69.29
N CYS A 588 80.71 -21.84 -68.26
CA CYS A 588 79.31 -22.03 -67.93
C CYS A 588 78.69 -20.70 -67.49
N THR A 589 77.60 -20.27 -68.13
CA THR A 589 76.94 -18.99 -67.85
C THR A 589 76.32 -18.90 -66.45
N VAL A 590 76.07 -20.04 -65.80
CA VAL A 590 75.37 -20.10 -64.50
C VAL A 590 76.33 -20.18 -63.30
N CYS A 591 77.45 -20.90 -63.42
CA CYS A 591 78.38 -21.08 -62.28
C CYS A 591 79.87 -20.86 -62.61
N GLY A 592 80.18 -20.29 -63.78
CA GLY A 592 81.53 -19.83 -64.16
C GLY A 592 82.59 -20.92 -64.33
N LEU A 593 82.20 -22.19 -64.35
CA LEU A 593 83.13 -23.30 -64.62
C LEU A 593 83.59 -23.24 -66.08
N VAL A 594 84.90 -23.30 -66.32
CA VAL A 594 85.46 -23.47 -67.68
C VAL A 594 85.07 -24.85 -68.21
N LEU A 595 84.36 -24.87 -69.32
CA LEU A 595 83.92 -26.08 -70.04
C LEU A 595 84.90 -26.43 -71.16
N GLU A 596 85.44 -25.43 -71.84
CA GLU A 596 86.45 -25.57 -72.91
C GLU A 596 87.43 -24.39 -72.86
N LYS A 597 88.72 -24.64 -73.16
CA LYS A 597 89.79 -23.63 -73.05
C LYS A 597 90.19 -22.98 -74.37
N ALA A 598 90.64 -21.74 -74.30
CA ALA A 598 91.17 -20.97 -75.43
C ALA A 598 92.43 -21.60 -76.05
N THR A 599 92.55 -21.52 -77.39
CA THR A 599 93.50 -22.31 -78.18
C THR A 599 94.78 -21.59 -78.65
N GLY A 600 94.89 -20.27 -78.51
CA GLY A 600 96.19 -19.60 -78.31
C GLY A 600 97.13 -19.31 -79.50
N GLU A 601 96.67 -19.26 -80.76
CA GLU A 601 97.52 -18.92 -81.93
C GLU A 601 96.94 -17.75 -82.78
N THR A 602 97.81 -16.87 -83.31
CA THR A 602 97.43 -15.60 -83.99
C THR A 602 98.36 -15.23 -85.15
N GLU A 603 97.81 -14.79 -86.29
CA GLU A 603 98.49 -14.00 -87.35
C GLU A 603 97.48 -13.08 -88.12
N PRO A 604 97.91 -12.07 -88.90
CA PRO A 604 97.20 -10.78 -88.99
C PRO A 604 96.61 -10.39 -90.38
N THR A 605 96.39 -9.07 -90.56
CA THR A 605 96.07 -8.27 -91.77
C THR A 605 94.60 -8.03 -92.20
N GLU A 606 94.10 -6.85 -91.77
CA GLU A 606 93.64 -5.72 -92.59
C GLU A 606 92.35 -5.74 -93.45
N THR A 607 91.63 -4.61 -93.32
CA THR A 607 90.73 -3.92 -94.28
C THR A 607 89.23 -4.21 -94.36
N GLU A 608 88.54 -3.05 -94.39
CA GLU A 608 87.31 -2.70 -95.10
C GLU A 608 85.96 -2.80 -94.37
N ALA A 609 85.06 -1.89 -94.76
CA ALA A 609 83.97 -1.37 -93.94
C ALA A 609 82.60 -1.89 -94.38
N THR A 610 81.63 -1.94 -93.46
CA THR A 610 80.42 -1.09 -93.50
C THR A 610 79.52 -1.29 -92.26
N GLU A 611 78.57 -0.37 -92.11
CA GLU A 611 77.48 -0.25 -91.12
C GLU A 611 76.72 -1.55 -90.72
N PRO A 612 75.94 -1.58 -89.60
CA PRO A 612 75.27 -0.42 -88.97
C PRO A 612 75.22 -0.34 -87.43
N ALA A 613 74.69 0.81 -86.98
CA ALA A 613 73.86 1.00 -85.79
C ALA A 613 74.30 0.39 -84.45
N THR A 614 74.94 1.21 -83.61
CA THR A 614 74.36 1.72 -82.34
C THR A 614 75.44 2.52 -81.60
N GLN A 615 75.05 3.60 -80.90
CA GLN A 615 75.64 4.02 -79.61
C GLN A 615 74.64 4.89 -78.82
N PRO A 616 74.76 4.97 -77.47
CA PRO A 616 73.84 5.73 -76.59
C PRO A 616 74.33 7.20 -76.41
N PRO A 617 74.44 7.88 -75.24
CA PRO A 617 74.57 7.44 -73.84
C PRO A 617 73.50 8.00 -72.87
N GLU A 618 73.61 7.58 -71.60
CA GLU A 618 73.56 8.36 -70.35
C GLU A 618 72.59 9.56 -70.14
N THR A 619 72.01 9.55 -68.92
CA THR A 619 71.79 10.71 -68.00
C THR A 619 72.51 12.02 -68.35
N PRO A 620 71.93 13.22 -68.09
CA PRO A 620 71.76 13.66 -66.69
C PRO A 620 70.66 14.73 -66.43
N GLU A 621 70.77 15.40 -65.26
CA GLU A 621 70.26 16.74 -64.91
C GLU A 621 68.72 16.89 -64.82
N ALA A 622 68.09 17.24 -63.69
CA ALA A 622 68.45 18.14 -62.58
C ALA A 622 68.59 19.62 -62.98
N GLU A 623 67.46 20.31 -63.11
CA GLU A 623 67.19 21.68 -62.61
C GLU A 623 65.66 21.89 -62.71
N ALA A 624 64.94 22.16 -61.61
CA ALA A 624 64.81 23.41 -60.87
C ALA A 624 63.88 24.45 -61.54
N GLY A 625 62.91 24.97 -60.78
CA GLY A 625 62.38 26.31 -61.03
C GLY A 625 60.87 26.52 -60.92
N LYS A 626 60.50 27.27 -59.87
CA LYS A 626 59.45 28.31 -59.83
C LYS A 626 57.98 27.87 -59.80
N ASP A 627 57.29 28.17 -58.70
CA ASP A 627 56.61 29.46 -58.39
C ASP A 627 55.37 29.63 -59.28
N THR A 628 54.17 29.84 -58.75
CA THR A 628 53.85 31.01 -57.90
C THR A 628 52.66 30.80 -56.97
N ASP A 629 52.73 31.44 -55.80
CA ASP A 629 51.61 31.72 -54.87
C ASP A 629 50.45 32.52 -55.49
N THR A 630 49.28 32.47 -54.82
CA THR A 630 48.50 33.65 -54.35
C THR A 630 47.39 33.12 -53.39
N ILE A 631 47.62 33.06 -52.07
CA ILE A 631 47.20 34.06 -51.03
C ILE A 631 45.66 34.01 -50.74
N LEU A 632 45.10 33.93 -49.50
CA LEU A 632 45.21 34.86 -48.35
C LEU A 632 44.81 34.20 -46.97
N TRP A 633 45.67 34.27 -45.94
CA TRP A 633 45.39 34.57 -44.48
C TRP A 633 44.35 33.74 -43.66
N ILE A 634 44.67 33.00 -42.57
CA ILE A 634 45.25 33.41 -41.25
C ILE A 634 45.71 32.19 -40.39
N ILE A 635 46.78 32.39 -39.61
CA ILE A 635 47.44 31.55 -38.57
C ILE A 635 47.52 32.44 -37.29
N PRO A 636 47.59 32.00 -35.99
CA PRO A 636 48.30 30.84 -35.38
C PRO A 636 47.51 30.09 -34.25
N ALA A 637 48.06 29.21 -33.38
CA ALA A 637 49.05 28.11 -33.45
C ALA A 637 49.29 27.52 -32.00
N ILE A 638 49.91 26.33 -31.89
CA ILE A 638 50.62 25.76 -30.69
C ILE A 638 49.73 25.45 -29.45
N ILE A 639 49.37 24.18 -29.16
CA ILE A 639 50.15 23.13 -28.45
C ILE A 639 50.56 23.45 -26.98
N LEU A 640 50.12 22.54 -26.10
CA LEU A 640 50.57 22.22 -24.72
C LEU A 640 50.10 23.04 -23.51
N LEU A 641 49.79 22.28 -22.44
CA LEU A 641 49.35 22.67 -21.08
C LEU A 641 47.96 23.32 -21.05
N GLY A 642 47.02 22.95 -20.17
CA GLY A 642 47.07 22.03 -19.04
C GLY A 642 46.19 22.59 -17.91
N ILE A 643 45.23 21.79 -17.42
CA ILE A 643 44.30 22.13 -16.30
C ILE A 643 43.27 23.22 -16.64
N SER A 644 42.03 23.07 -16.12
CA SER A 644 40.97 24.10 -15.98
C SER A 644 39.76 24.09 -16.95
N VAL A 645 38.98 23.00 -17.04
CA VAL A 645 37.50 23.09 -17.20
C VAL A 645 36.77 22.02 -16.38
N VAL A 646 36.89 22.07 -15.05
CA VAL A 646 36.01 21.34 -14.10
C VAL A 646 34.99 22.31 -13.44
N ALA A 647 34.89 23.54 -13.95
CA ALA A 647 34.06 24.62 -13.40
C ALA A 647 32.96 25.13 -14.35
N GLY A 648 32.71 24.44 -15.49
CA GLY A 648 31.76 24.88 -16.51
C GLY A 648 30.34 24.31 -16.39
N VAL A 649 30.18 23.10 -15.84
CA VAL A 649 28.90 22.37 -15.83
C VAL A 649 28.17 22.51 -14.48
N THR A 650 28.88 22.84 -13.41
CA THR A 650 28.32 23.00 -12.05
C THR A 650 27.55 24.30 -11.82
N LEU A 651 27.72 25.32 -12.66
CA LEU A 651 27.06 26.64 -12.49
C LEU A 651 25.76 26.83 -13.31
N TRP A 652 25.37 25.87 -14.14
CA TRP A 652 24.07 25.92 -14.84
C TRP A 652 22.95 25.22 -14.04
N LYS A 653 23.28 24.26 -13.16
CA LYS A 653 22.28 23.46 -12.42
C LYS A 653 21.79 24.07 -11.10
N GLU A 654 22.57 24.93 -10.42
CA GLU A 654 22.13 25.56 -9.16
C GLU A 654 21.25 26.81 -9.36
N LYS A 655 21.36 27.49 -10.50
CA LYS A 655 20.64 28.76 -10.74
C LYS A 655 19.17 28.59 -11.17
N HIS A 656 18.77 27.38 -11.56
CA HIS A 656 17.37 27.06 -11.88
C HIS A 656 16.56 26.59 -10.67
N LEU A 657 17.17 25.95 -9.66
CA LEU A 657 16.45 25.50 -8.46
C LEU A 657 16.07 26.62 -7.48
N THR A 658 16.71 27.80 -7.57
CA THR A 658 16.48 28.93 -6.64
C THR A 658 15.39 29.90 -7.07
N LEU A 659 14.78 29.70 -8.25
CA LEU A 659 13.66 30.53 -8.73
C LEU A 659 12.29 29.93 -8.38
N GLU A 660 12.09 28.61 -8.52
CA GLU A 660 10.79 27.97 -8.23
C GLU A 660 10.44 27.92 -6.74
N VAL A 661 11.44 27.93 -5.84
CA VAL A 661 11.20 27.93 -4.39
C VAL A 661 10.69 29.29 -3.88
N LYS A 662 10.88 30.38 -4.64
CA LYS A 662 10.52 31.73 -4.17
C LYS A 662 9.08 32.15 -4.49
N GLU A 663 8.44 31.56 -5.51
CA GLU A 663 7.03 31.86 -5.84
C GLU A 663 6.01 31.10 -4.95
N MET A 664 6.43 30.03 -4.26
CA MET A 664 5.53 29.28 -3.36
C MET A 664 5.39 29.83 -1.93
N GLN A 665 6.12 30.89 -1.55
CA GLN A 665 6.06 31.46 -0.19
C GLN A 665 5.30 32.80 -0.07
N GLU A 666 4.82 33.39 -1.17
CA GLU A 666 4.02 34.64 -1.15
C GLU A 666 2.51 34.43 -1.33
N THR A 667 2.01 33.19 -1.24
CA THR A 667 0.56 32.84 -1.32
C THR A 667 -0.05 32.29 -0.03
N GLN A 668 0.67 32.34 1.10
CA GLN A 668 0.11 32.09 2.44
C GLN A 668 0.62 33.11 3.47
N SER A 669 0.04 34.32 3.45
CA SER A 669 0.06 35.30 4.55
C SER A 669 -1.19 36.16 4.53
#